data_AF-A0AB37UDL5-F1
#
_entry.id   AF-A0AB37UDL5-F1
#
_cell.length_a   1.000
_cell.length_b   1.000
_cell.length_c   1.000
_cell.angle_alpha   90.00
_cell.angle_beta   90.00
_cell.angle_gamma   90.00
#
_symmetry.space_group_name_H-M   'P 1'
#
loop_
_entity.id
_entity.type
_entity.pdbx_description
1 polymer ?
#
loop_
_entity_poly.entity_id
_entity_poly.type
_entity_poly.pdbx_seq_one_letter_code
_entity_poly.pdbx_strand_id
1 'polypeptide(L)'
;MVRVNESNMPMTVEESDGGYGQLLAVLMRRRYWLLGVMGAVLTIATVFTLISKPTYQSEMQLLIEPNYQGKKDGTTPRQGEQYADSGVTIDDYATQINVMRSSLLIQRAVDILRSEYPTLTVAEVKKNLVLKQVVEEKANTKIVEATYTANDPIKAQKVLKAVHTVYQIYNREQQEQRLKKGLKFINEQIPAVTKTVDQAENKLEDFRKNNNLIDPEQQAATVNNSLNAIAQEREVIRAQYNDLQARYGQLQQQLARSPQQALVASRLSQSSRYQTLLNELQRTELALSQRRVVFTDEDPNVKKLLEQRQNLLSMMKQEGGRVLGEGQASQAAAAGNAADGILQQGQLGALDLNLAGQLIEVQTNMNAMRARDNSLAQTQQKLRSDLKRFPVLLAEYNRLVPFVQINRDKLQQLLRAQQELSLEIARGGFDWQALEEPRLGLKVGPNLKLNLLLGLVAGLMLGSLAAFLRDAVDDSVHSSEDLERQFELPLLGMTPELPRGRVAQPEVSLPFGKPLHLSPWTVQVRNWPPSWESLDLIYRNLQLMNEMAAFKSLVVTSAVAGEGKSTLALGLALSAARLHQRVLLIDTDLRRPSLHQILNLPNDYGLSTLLSSDATLPIHNAIQSSGSYIDILTAGPQPEDPANLLSSQRMRELMAGFEQNYDLILLDAPPLLGMVDAMIAASCCTGVVLVSRVGMVKKTELVQANAMLRKLNVIGVVANGVSNVSYGYGAYSREQGVELKKVWGNG
;
A
#
# COMPACT_ATOMS: atom_id res chain seq x y z
N MET A 1 -54.30 10.26 -50.07
CA MET A 1 -54.55 11.72 -50.06
C MET A 1 -54.97 12.04 -48.64
N VAL A 2 -54.12 12.62 -47.80
CA VAL A 2 -53.83 14.07 -47.76
C VAL A 2 -52.39 14.26 -47.26
N ARG A 3 -51.60 15.06 -48.00
CA ARG A 3 -50.30 15.58 -47.57
C ARG A 3 -50.53 16.64 -46.49
N VAL A 4 -49.81 16.57 -45.38
CA VAL A 4 -49.74 17.67 -44.40
C VAL A 4 -48.28 18.12 -44.32
N ASN A 5 -48.11 19.43 -44.49
CA ASN A 5 -46.86 20.19 -44.55
C ASN A 5 -45.94 19.95 -43.35
N GLU A 6 -44.69 19.67 -43.65
CA GLU A 6 -43.54 19.97 -42.81
C GLU A 6 -43.17 21.45 -42.98
N SER A 7 -43.51 22.29 -42.00
CA SER A 7 -42.82 23.57 -41.73
C SER A 7 -43.42 24.21 -40.47
N ASN A 8 -42.84 23.92 -39.31
CA ASN A 8 -42.82 24.79 -38.13
C ASN A 8 -42.08 24.05 -37.00
N MET A 9 -40.74 24.11 -37.02
CA MET A 9 -39.98 23.93 -35.78
C MET A 9 -39.95 25.27 -35.05
N PRO A 10 -40.39 25.36 -33.78
CA PRO A 10 -40.10 26.54 -32.99
C PRO A 10 -38.60 26.53 -32.67
N MET A 11 -37.90 27.58 -33.10
CA MET A 11 -36.59 27.94 -32.58
C MET A 11 -36.73 28.15 -31.07
N THR A 12 -36.33 27.15 -30.29
CA THR A 12 -36.10 27.32 -28.86
C THR A 12 -34.92 28.27 -28.70
N VAL A 13 -35.24 29.50 -28.33
CA VAL A 13 -34.29 30.51 -27.87
C VAL A 13 -33.44 29.89 -26.77
N GLU A 14 -32.13 29.90 -26.95
CA GLU A 14 -31.16 29.58 -25.91
C GLU A 14 -31.43 30.45 -24.67
N GLU A 15 -31.86 29.83 -23.57
CA GLU A 15 -31.78 30.43 -22.25
C GLU A 15 -30.30 30.59 -21.88
N SER A 16 -29.75 31.76 -22.17
CA SER A 16 -28.40 32.13 -21.77
C SER A 16 -28.28 32.26 -20.25
N ASP A 17 -27.56 31.31 -19.63
CA ASP A 17 -26.54 31.51 -18.57
C ASP A 17 -26.81 32.49 -17.40
N GLY A 18 -28.05 32.60 -16.94
CA GLY A 18 -28.46 33.58 -15.93
C GLY A 18 -28.42 33.13 -14.45
N GLY A 19 -28.01 31.91 -14.12
CA GLY A 19 -28.16 31.37 -12.76
C GLY A 19 -27.21 32.00 -11.72
N TYR A 20 -25.91 32.03 -12.02
CA TYR A 20 -24.90 32.44 -11.02
C TYR A 20 -24.85 33.95 -10.78
N GLY A 21 -25.12 34.77 -11.80
CA GLY A 21 -25.14 36.23 -11.67
C GLY A 21 -26.25 36.72 -10.74
N GLN A 22 -27.43 36.10 -10.80
CA GLN A 22 -28.56 36.41 -9.93
C GLN A 22 -28.26 36.03 -8.47
N LEU A 23 -27.67 34.85 -8.23
CA LEU A 23 -27.25 34.41 -6.90
C LEU A 23 -26.23 35.39 -6.29
N LEU A 24 -25.24 35.84 -7.08
CA LEU A 24 -24.23 36.78 -6.61
C LEU A 24 -24.81 38.18 -6.30
N ALA A 25 -25.78 38.64 -7.11
CA ALA A 25 -26.46 39.91 -6.87
C ALA A 25 -27.25 39.89 -5.55
N VAL A 26 -27.95 38.79 -5.25
CA VAL A 26 -28.68 38.61 -3.98
C VAL A 26 -27.72 38.69 -2.79
N LEU A 27 -26.59 37.98 -2.86
CA LEU A 27 -25.58 37.98 -1.81
C LEU A 27 -24.97 39.37 -1.58
N MET A 28 -24.73 40.14 -2.65
CA MET A 28 -24.22 41.50 -2.55
C MET A 28 -25.25 42.47 -1.94
N ARG A 29 -26.53 42.37 -2.32
CA ARG A 29 -27.62 43.20 -1.75
C ARG A 29 -27.80 42.95 -0.25
N ARG A 30 -27.70 41.69 0.19
CA ARG A 30 -27.90 41.27 1.58
C ARG A 30 -26.60 40.94 2.30
N ARG A 31 -25.48 41.55 1.88
CA ARG A 31 -24.14 41.27 2.44
C ARG A 31 -24.06 41.40 3.96
N TYR A 32 -24.83 42.29 4.58
CA TYR A 32 -24.85 42.44 6.03
C TYR A 32 -25.50 41.26 6.75
N TRP A 33 -26.49 40.59 6.14
CA TRP A 33 -27.07 39.36 6.67
C TRP A 33 -26.11 38.18 6.52
N LEU A 34 -25.46 38.07 5.37
CA LEU A 34 -24.43 37.05 5.14
C LEU A 34 -23.27 37.20 6.14
N LEU A 35 -22.72 38.41 6.26
CA LEU A 35 -21.60 38.69 7.18
C LEU A 35 -22.01 38.55 8.65
N GLY A 36 -23.25 38.94 9.00
CA GLY A 36 -23.76 38.82 10.36
C GLY A 36 -23.89 37.36 10.81
N VAL A 37 -24.51 36.50 9.98
CA VAL A 37 -24.66 35.07 10.27
C VAL A 37 -23.31 34.36 10.24
N MET A 38 -22.46 34.65 9.25
CA MET A 38 -21.10 34.10 9.17
C MET A 38 -20.28 34.48 10.41
N GLY A 39 -20.34 35.75 10.83
CA GLY A 39 -19.69 36.22 12.05
C GLY A 39 -20.17 35.50 13.30
N ALA A 40 -21.49 35.29 13.45
CA ALA A 40 -22.07 34.55 14.57
C ALA A 40 -21.64 33.08 14.60
N VAL A 41 -21.57 32.40 13.46
CA VAL A 41 -21.09 31.01 13.39
C VAL A 41 -19.61 30.93 13.74
N LEU A 42 -18.79 31.89 13.27
CA LEU A 42 -17.37 31.96 13.58
C LEU A 42 -17.10 32.25 15.07
N THR A 43 -17.88 33.13 15.71
CA THR A 43 -17.75 33.38 17.15
C THR A 43 -18.11 32.15 17.95
N ILE A 44 -19.20 31.45 17.60
CA ILE A 44 -19.58 30.18 18.24
C ILE A 44 -18.47 29.13 18.07
N ALA A 45 -17.94 28.95 16.85
CA ALA A 45 -16.88 27.99 16.59
C ALA A 45 -15.60 28.32 17.38
N THR A 46 -15.27 29.59 17.53
CA THR A 46 -14.11 30.06 18.30
C THR A 46 -14.31 29.82 19.80
N VAL A 47 -15.47 30.19 20.34
CA VAL A 47 -15.82 29.98 21.76
C VAL A 47 -15.85 28.49 22.08
N PHE A 48 -16.48 27.67 21.24
CA PHE A 48 -16.49 26.21 21.39
C PHE A 48 -15.08 25.62 21.39
N THR A 49 -14.20 26.12 20.51
CA THR A 49 -12.80 25.70 20.43
C THR A 49 -12.01 26.09 21.69
N LEU A 50 -12.28 27.25 22.28
CA LEU A 50 -11.61 27.73 23.50
C LEU A 50 -12.08 26.99 24.76
N ILE A 51 -13.35 26.58 24.82
CA ILE A 51 -13.92 25.84 25.96
C ILE A 51 -13.56 24.34 25.89
N SER A 52 -13.32 23.81 24.69
CA SER A 52 -12.96 22.41 24.49
C SER A 52 -11.64 22.07 25.18
N LYS A 53 -11.65 20.99 25.97
CA LYS A 53 -10.44 20.53 26.69
C LYS A 53 -9.34 20.14 25.69
N PRO A 54 -8.08 20.50 25.96
CA PRO A 54 -6.98 20.11 25.09
C PRO A 54 -6.82 18.58 25.09
N THR A 55 -6.63 18.02 23.89
CA THR A 55 -6.39 16.59 23.70
C THR A 55 -4.92 16.37 23.38
N TYR A 56 -4.30 15.46 24.12
CA TYR A 56 -2.90 15.09 24.01
C TYR A 56 -2.79 13.66 23.49
N GLN A 57 -1.87 13.43 22.57
CA GLN A 57 -1.58 12.11 22.00
C GLN A 57 -0.17 11.67 22.40
N SER A 58 -0.08 10.51 23.04
CA SER A 58 1.19 9.82 23.30
C SER A 58 1.38 8.73 22.24
N GLU A 59 2.63 8.53 21.82
CA GLU A 59 3.04 7.53 20.83
C GLU A 59 4.12 6.63 21.44
N MET A 60 4.11 5.35 21.05
CA MET A 60 5.19 4.39 21.26
C MET A 60 5.32 3.49 20.03
N GLN A 61 6.53 2.98 19.81
CA GLN A 61 6.80 2.03 18.74
C GLN A 61 7.35 0.73 19.31
N LEU A 62 6.70 -0.37 18.93
CA LEU A 62 7.00 -1.71 19.40
C LEU A 62 7.55 -2.54 18.25
N LEU A 63 8.76 -3.07 18.43
CA LEU A 63 9.27 -4.10 17.52
C LEU A 63 8.58 -5.41 17.86
N ILE A 64 7.85 -5.94 16.88
CA ILE A 64 7.17 -7.22 17.00
C ILE A 64 7.93 -8.30 16.22
N GLU A 65 8.44 -9.27 16.96
CA GLU A 65 8.91 -10.51 16.36
C GLU A 65 7.79 -11.55 16.32
N PRO A 66 7.63 -12.28 15.21
CA PRO A 66 6.68 -13.37 15.16
C PRO A 66 7.08 -14.43 16.19
N ASN A 67 6.13 -14.82 17.04
CA ASN A 67 6.29 -15.89 18.02
C ASN A 67 6.45 -17.29 17.37
N TYR A 68 6.45 -17.35 16.04
CA TYR A 68 6.61 -18.54 15.22
C TYR A 68 7.60 -18.20 14.09
N GLN A 69 8.80 -18.78 14.12
CA GLN A 69 9.65 -18.81 12.94
C GLN A 69 9.16 -19.98 12.06
N GLY A 70 8.02 -19.79 11.42
CA GLY A 70 7.56 -20.70 10.38
C GLY A 70 8.55 -20.65 9.22
N LYS A 71 8.93 -21.84 8.73
CA LYS A 71 9.79 -22.07 7.55
C LYS A 71 9.90 -20.84 6.65
N LYS A 72 11.06 -20.20 6.65
CA LYS A 72 11.47 -19.39 5.51
C LYS A 72 11.74 -20.34 4.35
N ASP A 73 11.03 -20.13 3.25
CA ASP A 73 11.30 -20.80 1.98
C ASP A 73 12.81 -20.83 1.69
N GLY A 74 13.35 -22.03 1.50
CA GLY A 74 14.67 -22.25 0.91
C GLY A 74 15.81 -22.69 1.83
N THR A 75 15.67 -22.70 3.15
CA THR A 75 16.71 -23.26 4.05
C THR A 75 16.27 -24.55 4.72
N THR A 76 17.16 -25.54 4.73
CA THR A 76 17.01 -26.84 5.38
C THR A 76 16.46 -26.65 6.81
N PRO A 77 15.34 -27.29 7.18
CA PRO A 77 14.73 -27.09 8.49
C PRO A 77 15.73 -27.42 9.61
N ARG A 78 15.81 -26.56 10.63
CA ARG A 78 16.47 -26.92 11.88
C ARG A 78 15.72 -28.11 12.47
N GLN A 79 16.43 -29.19 12.80
CA GLN A 79 15.88 -30.52 13.15
C GLN A 79 14.93 -30.56 14.36
N GLY A 80 14.68 -29.43 15.05
CA GLY A 80 13.67 -29.29 16.10
C GLY A 80 12.29 -28.80 15.64
N GLU A 81 12.15 -28.31 14.40
CA GLU A 81 10.91 -27.68 13.90
C GLU A 81 9.84 -28.68 13.45
N GLN A 82 10.15 -29.97 13.41
CA GLN A 82 9.29 -31.01 12.85
C GLN A 82 8.14 -31.45 13.79
N TYR A 83 8.07 -30.87 14.98
CA TYR A 83 7.07 -31.18 16.00
C TYR A 83 6.06 -30.04 16.24
N ALA A 84 6.10 -28.97 15.43
CA ALA A 84 5.15 -27.87 15.51
C ALA A 84 4.09 -27.98 14.40
N ASP A 85 2.83 -27.73 14.78
CA ASP A 85 1.64 -27.76 13.93
C ASP A 85 1.83 -26.87 12.67
N SER A 86 1.55 -27.43 11.50
CA SER A 86 1.87 -26.85 10.17
C SER A 86 0.79 -25.88 9.66
N GLY A 87 -0.27 -25.65 10.45
CA GLY A 87 -1.49 -24.98 9.98
C GLY A 87 -1.62 -23.49 10.26
N VAL A 88 -0.60 -22.81 10.79
CA VAL A 88 -0.73 -21.40 11.24
C VAL A 88 0.17 -20.48 10.42
N THR A 89 -0.28 -20.11 9.22
CA THR A 89 0.16 -18.88 8.54
C THR A 89 -0.90 -17.82 8.76
N ILE A 90 -0.91 -17.25 9.96
CA ILE A 90 -1.73 -16.06 10.23
C ILE A 90 -0.77 -14.87 10.12
N ASP A 91 -1.23 -13.78 9.52
CA ASP A 91 -0.60 -12.47 9.64
C ASP A 91 -0.34 -12.18 11.14
N ASP A 92 0.87 -12.52 11.60
CA ASP A 92 1.22 -12.54 13.02
C ASP A 92 0.98 -11.17 13.66
N TYR A 93 1.13 -10.11 12.87
CA TYR A 93 0.90 -8.72 13.29
C TYR A 93 -0.57 -8.40 13.54
N ALA A 94 -1.49 -8.82 12.66
CA ALA A 94 -2.92 -8.59 12.85
C ALA A 94 -3.43 -9.32 14.12
N THR A 95 -2.92 -10.53 14.34
CA THR A 95 -3.21 -11.31 15.55
C THR A 95 -2.68 -10.61 16.80
N GLN A 96 -1.42 -10.15 16.78
CA GLN A 96 -0.83 -9.44 17.91
C GLN A 96 -1.52 -8.10 18.22
N ILE A 97 -1.91 -7.35 17.19
CA ILE A 97 -2.71 -6.12 17.35
C ILE A 97 -4.06 -6.43 18.01
N ASN A 98 -4.74 -7.50 17.59
CA ASN A 98 -6.00 -7.92 18.19
C ASN A 98 -5.84 -8.41 19.63
N VAL A 99 -4.75 -9.10 19.95
CA VAL A 99 -4.39 -9.49 21.31
C VAL A 99 -4.14 -8.27 22.19
N MET A 100 -3.38 -7.28 21.71
CA MET A 100 -3.16 -6.00 22.41
C MET A 100 -4.47 -5.23 22.65
N ARG A 101 -5.42 -5.30 21.70
CA ARG A 101 -6.77 -4.71 21.85
C ARG A 101 -7.75 -5.61 22.63
N SER A 102 -7.32 -6.78 23.10
CA SER A 102 -8.21 -7.69 23.81
C SER A 102 -8.67 -7.07 25.13
N SER A 103 -9.94 -7.27 25.48
CA SER A 103 -10.51 -6.69 26.69
C SER A 103 -9.81 -7.19 27.96
N LEU A 104 -9.24 -8.40 27.93
CA LEU A 104 -8.50 -8.98 29.06
C LEU A 104 -7.20 -8.23 29.35
N LEU A 105 -6.39 -7.94 28.31
CA LEU A 105 -5.14 -7.20 28.50
C LEU A 105 -5.39 -5.73 28.84
N ILE A 106 -6.38 -5.12 28.19
CA ILE A 106 -6.76 -3.75 28.54
C ILE A 106 -7.30 -3.66 29.97
N GLN A 107 -8.07 -4.64 30.45
CA GLN A 107 -8.51 -4.69 31.85
C GLN A 107 -7.32 -4.74 32.81
N ARG A 108 -6.33 -5.61 32.55
CA ARG A 108 -5.10 -5.65 33.36
C ARG A 108 -4.36 -4.31 33.36
N ALA A 109 -4.33 -3.61 32.22
CA ALA A 109 -3.69 -2.28 32.12
C ALA A 109 -4.46 -1.21 32.91
N VAL A 110 -5.79 -1.26 32.87
CA VAL A 110 -6.67 -0.41 33.68
C VAL A 110 -6.48 -0.69 35.17
N ASP A 111 -6.36 -1.96 35.56
CA ASP A 111 -6.16 -2.36 36.96
C ASP A 111 -4.83 -1.84 37.53
N ILE A 112 -3.74 -1.83 36.76
CA ILE A 112 -2.45 -1.23 37.15
C ILE A 112 -2.60 0.28 37.43
N LEU A 113 -3.45 0.97 36.67
CA LEU A 113 -3.64 2.42 36.75
C LEU A 113 -4.81 2.84 37.65
N ARG A 114 -5.53 1.90 38.25
CA ARG A 114 -6.76 2.16 38.99
C ARG A 114 -6.56 3.03 40.22
N SER A 115 -5.39 2.97 40.85
CA SER A 115 -5.02 3.81 42.00
C SER A 115 -4.89 5.29 41.64
N GLU A 116 -4.39 5.59 40.43
CA GLU A 116 -4.17 6.96 39.96
C GLU A 116 -5.35 7.50 39.13
N TYR A 117 -6.07 6.62 38.42
CA TYR A 117 -7.17 6.96 37.53
C TYR A 117 -8.40 6.06 37.77
N PRO A 118 -9.14 6.24 38.88
CA PRO A 118 -10.26 5.36 39.26
C PRO A 118 -11.46 5.40 38.31
N THR A 119 -11.59 6.45 37.49
CA THR A 119 -12.66 6.60 36.49
C THR A 119 -12.30 6.03 35.13
N LEU A 120 -11.06 5.53 34.94
CA LEU A 120 -10.61 4.94 33.68
C LEU A 120 -11.34 3.61 33.44
N THR A 121 -12.00 3.49 32.29
CA THR A 121 -12.71 2.26 31.90
C THR A 121 -12.04 1.57 30.72
N VAL A 122 -12.24 0.25 30.59
CA VAL A 122 -11.78 -0.52 29.43
C VAL A 122 -12.33 0.06 28.13
N ALA A 123 -13.59 0.51 28.12
CA ALA A 123 -14.22 1.10 26.95
C ALA A 123 -13.54 2.41 26.52
N GLU A 124 -13.19 3.27 27.47
CA GLU A 124 -12.42 4.50 27.21
C GLU A 124 -11.05 4.16 26.60
N VAL A 125 -10.32 3.22 27.20
CA VAL A 125 -8.99 2.84 26.72
C VAL A 125 -9.05 2.26 25.30
N LYS A 126 -9.97 1.34 25.03
CA LYS A 126 -10.13 0.73 23.69
C LYS A 126 -10.52 1.76 22.63
N LYS A 127 -11.36 2.74 22.98
CA LYS A 127 -11.80 3.78 22.04
C LYS A 127 -10.65 4.72 21.64
N ASN A 128 -9.80 5.07 22.61
CA ASN A 128 -8.75 6.07 22.41
C ASN A 128 -7.38 5.47 22.08
N LEU A 129 -7.23 4.14 22.10
CA LEU A 129 -6.03 3.41 21.70
C LEU A 129 -6.10 3.01 20.23
N VAL A 130 -5.16 3.53 19.45
CA VAL A 130 -5.01 3.21 18.02
C VAL A 130 -3.69 2.49 17.82
N LEU A 131 -3.77 1.29 17.26
CA LEU A 131 -2.64 0.43 16.92
C LEU A 131 -2.58 0.26 15.40
N LYS A 132 -1.44 0.57 14.79
CA LYS A 132 -1.21 0.47 13.35
C LYS A 132 0.16 -0.16 13.07
N GLN A 133 0.25 -0.96 12.02
CA GLN A 133 1.54 -1.43 11.51
C GLN A 133 2.18 -0.33 10.67
N VAL A 134 3.47 -0.08 10.88
CA VAL A 134 4.22 0.90 10.09
C VAL A 134 4.55 0.27 8.73
N VAL A 135 4.22 0.98 7.65
CA VAL A 135 4.46 0.54 6.26
C VAL A 135 5.47 1.50 5.63
N GLU A 136 6.58 0.96 5.14
CA GLU A 136 7.66 1.73 4.52
C GLU A 136 7.90 1.17 3.10
N GLU A 137 7.93 2.04 2.10
CA GLU A 137 8.19 1.68 0.68
C GLU A 137 7.39 0.46 0.15
N LYS A 138 6.14 0.29 0.59
CA LYS A 138 5.24 -0.84 0.28
C LYS A 138 5.60 -2.18 0.93
N ALA A 139 6.59 -2.22 1.83
CA ALA A 139 6.88 -3.36 2.67
C ALA A 139 6.29 -3.16 4.08
N ASN A 140 5.62 -4.19 4.59
CA ASN A 140 5.16 -4.22 5.97
C ASN A 140 6.36 -4.38 6.91
N THR A 141 6.61 -3.37 7.75
CA THR A 141 7.71 -3.46 8.73
C THR A 141 7.31 -4.35 9.90
N LYS A 142 8.30 -4.73 10.72
CA LYS A 142 8.08 -5.43 11.98
C LYS A 142 7.62 -4.51 13.12
N ILE A 143 7.33 -3.24 12.82
CA ILE A 143 7.08 -2.21 13.83
C ILE A 143 5.58 -1.95 13.92
N VAL A 144 5.05 -1.97 15.14
CA VAL A 144 3.69 -1.53 15.45
C VAL A 144 3.75 -0.23 16.23
N GLU A 145 3.11 0.79 15.67
CA GLU A 145 2.90 2.08 16.29
C GLU A 145 1.62 2.01 17.13
N ALA A 146 1.74 2.36 18.41
CA ALA A 146 0.61 2.47 19.32
C ALA A 146 0.48 3.92 19.77
N THR A 147 -0.71 4.49 19.55
CA THR A 147 -1.03 5.87 19.93
C THR A 147 -2.23 5.89 20.85
N TYR A 148 -2.16 6.74 21.88
CA TYR A 148 -3.24 6.90 22.84
C TYR A 148 -3.56 8.37 23.08
N THR A 149 -4.85 8.72 22.97
CA THR A 149 -5.34 10.10 23.13
C THR A 149 -6.04 10.31 24.48
N ALA A 150 -5.65 11.33 25.23
CA ALA A 150 -6.28 11.69 26.50
C ALA A 150 -6.32 13.21 26.71
N ASN A 151 -7.10 13.66 27.69
CA ASN A 151 -7.20 15.08 28.06
C ASN A 151 -6.04 15.58 28.95
N ASP A 152 -5.12 14.69 29.31
CA ASP A 152 -3.95 14.96 30.16
C ASP A 152 -2.72 14.28 29.52
N PRO A 153 -1.61 15.02 29.28
CA PRO A 153 -0.40 14.46 28.68
C PRO A 153 0.23 13.34 29.50
N ILE A 154 0.12 13.40 30.84
CA ILE A 154 0.68 12.37 31.74
C ILE A 154 -0.22 11.13 31.70
N LYS A 155 -1.54 11.30 31.78
CA LYS A 155 -2.50 10.19 31.60
C LYS A 155 -2.25 9.47 30.28
N ALA A 156 -2.03 10.21 29.19
CA ALA A 156 -1.81 9.62 27.88
C ALA A 156 -0.59 8.69 27.87
N GLN A 157 0.54 9.16 28.40
CA GLN A 157 1.78 8.39 28.51
C GLN A 157 1.63 7.19 29.44
N LYS A 158 1.04 7.37 30.63
CA LYS A 158 0.89 6.31 31.64
C LYS A 158 0.01 5.16 31.16
N VAL A 159 -1.11 5.48 30.47
CA VAL A 159 -1.97 4.45 29.87
C VAL A 159 -1.22 3.65 28.83
N LEU A 160 -0.50 4.33 27.93
CA LEU A 160 0.28 3.65 26.89
C LEU A 160 1.40 2.79 27.50
N LYS A 161 2.06 3.27 28.56
CA LYS A 161 3.06 2.52 29.33
C LYS A 161 2.46 1.30 30.03
N ALA A 162 1.29 1.41 30.64
CA ALA A 162 0.62 0.28 31.28
C ALA A 162 0.22 -0.79 30.26
N VAL A 163 -0.29 -0.39 29.09
CA VAL A 163 -0.59 -1.32 27.98
C VAL A 163 0.69 -2.03 27.52
N HIS A 164 1.80 -1.29 27.36
CA HIS A 164 3.10 -1.88 27.03
C HIS A 164 3.55 -2.92 28.05
N THR A 165 3.55 -2.57 29.35
CA THR A 165 3.96 -3.47 30.43
C THR A 165 3.10 -4.73 30.49
N VAL A 166 1.78 -4.60 30.36
CA VAL A 166 0.88 -5.77 30.35
C VAL A 166 1.14 -6.66 29.16
N TYR A 167 1.40 -6.09 27.99
CA TYR A 167 1.71 -6.86 26.80
C TYR A 167 3.04 -7.61 26.93
N GLN A 168 4.08 -6.97 27.47
CA GLN A 168 5.36 -7.62 27.79
C GLN A 168 5.17 -8.79 28.77
N ILE A 169 4.40 -8.60 29.84
CA ILE A 169 4.10 -9.66 30.82
C ILE A 169 3.36 -10.81 30.14
N TYR A 170 2.32 -10.51 29.34
CA TYR A 170 1.55 -11.54 28.64
C TYR A 170 2.42 -12.36 27.68
N ASN A 171 3.26 -11.71 26.87
CA ASN A 171 4.14 -12.41 25.94
C ASN A 171 5.16 -13.30 26.66
N ARG A 172 5.76 -12.80 27.75
CA ARG A 172 6.68 -13.59 28.58
C ARG A 172 5.98 -14.80 29.19
N GLU A 173 4.77 -14.62 29.74
CA GLU A 173 3.94 -15.72 30.28
C GLU A 173 3.62 -16.76 29.19
N GLN A 174 3.25 -16.32 27.99
CA GLN A 174 2.95 -17.23 26.87
C GLN A 174 4.18 -18.00 26.39
N GLN A 175 5.34 -17.34 26.25
CA GLN A 175 6.58 -18.00 25.86
C GLN A 175 7.00 -19.02 26.92
N GLU A 176 6.97 -18.65 28.20
CA GLU A 176 7.30 -19.55 29.30
C GLU A 176 6.38 -20.78 29.32
N GLN A 177 5.07 -20.59 29.13
CA GLN A 177 4.11 -21.70 29.05
C GLN A 177 4.40 -22.63 27.86
N ARG A 178 4.77 -22.09 26.70
CA ARG A 178 5.14 -22.88 25.52
C ARG A 178 6.41 -23.68 25.76
N LEU A 179 7.46 -23.03 26.29
CA LEU A 179 8.72 -23.70 26.63
C LEU A 179 8.49 -24.80 27.68
N LYS A 180 7.68 -24.56 28.72
CA LYS A 180 7.30 -25.59 29.69
C LYS A 180 6.54 -26.76 29.07
N LYS A 181 5.60 -26.50 28.15
CA LYS A 181 4.88 -27.55 27.42
C LYS A 181 5.81 -28.37 26.52
N GLY A 182 6.72 -27.71 25.79
CA GLY A 182 7.74 -28.37 24.97
C GLY A 182 8.69 -29.22 25.81
N LEU A 183 9.18 -28.69 26.93
CA LEU A 183 10.03 -29.41 27.87
C LEU A 183 9.30 -30.61 28.49
N LYS A 184 8.02 -30.45 28.85
CA LYS A 184 7.18 -31.57 29.33
C LYS A 184 7.09 -32.69 28.30
N PHE A 185 6.80 -32.35 27.04
CA PHE A 185 6.75 -33.33 25.95
C PHE A 185 8.08 -34.07 25.79
N ILE A 186 9.22 -33.36 25.77
CA ILE A 186 10.55 -33.98 25.68
C ILE A 186 10.82 -34.90 26.88
N ASN A 187 10.52 -34.44 28.10
CA ASN A 187 10.70 -35.22 29.32
C ASN A 187 9.86 -36.51 29.34
N GLU A 188 8.67 -36.51 28.74
CA GLU A 188 7.84 -37.71 28.60
C GLU A 188 8.39 -38.67 27.53
N GLN A 189 9.08 -38.17 26.50
CA GLN A 189 9.65 -39.00 25.43
C GLN A 189 11.00 -39.63 25.81
N ILE A 190 11.83 -38.96 26.63
CA ILE A 190 13.15 -39.46 27.01
C ILE A 190 13.09 -40.89 27.57
N PRO A 191 12.27 -41.23 28.60
CA PRO A 191 12.21 -42.59 29.15
C PRO A 191 11.79 -43.65 28.11
N ALA A 192 10.89 -43.30 27.20
CA ALA A 192 10.42 -44.21 26.16
C ALA A 192 11.55 -44.52 25.15
N VAL A 193 12.31 -43.50 24.75
CA VAL A 193 13.46 -43.68 23.86
C VAL A 193 14.61 -44.39 24.57
N THR A 194 14.90 -44.06 25.84
CA THR A 194 15.90 -44.78 26.64
C THR A 194 15.58 -46.27 26.72
N LYS A 195 14.33 -46.65 27.01
CA LYS A 195 13.92 -48.06 27.01
C LYS A 195 14.12 -48.72 25.64
N THR A 196 13.93 -47.98 24.55
CA THR A 196 14.14 -48.48 23.19
C THR A 196 15.64 -48.67 22.90
N VAL A 197 16.50 -47.76 23.38
CA VAL A 197 17.97 -47.90 23.33
C VAL A 197 18.40 -49.14 24.11
N ASP A 198 17.95 -49.31 25.35
CA ASP A 198 18.29 -50.47 26.18
C ASP A 198 17.88 -51.78 25.49
N GLN A 199 16.67 -51.82 24.91
CA GLN A 199 16.20 -52.99 24.15
C GLN A 199 17.03 -53.26 22.89
N ALA A 200 17.45 -52.21 22.18
CA ALA A 200 18.29 -52.35 20.99
C ALA A 200 19.70 -52.85 21.36
N GLU A 201 20.27 -52.29 22.43
CA GLU A 201 21.59 -52.67 22.96
C GLU A 201 21.58 -54.11 23.46
N ASN A 202 20.58 -54.50 24.25
CA ASN A 202 20.42 -55.88 24.72
C ASN A 202 20.31 -56.87 23.55
N LYS A 203 19.56 -56.54 22.49
CA LYS A 203 19.47 -57.41 21.30
C LYS A 203 20.82 -57.56 20.59
N LEU A 204 21.61 -56.48 20.48
CA LEU A 204 22.95 -56.54 19.91
C LEU A 204 23.91 -57.34 20.81
N GLU A 205 23.81 -57.17 22.13
CA GLU A 205 24.60 -57.92 23.10
C GLU A 205 24.24 -59.42 23.07
N ASP A 206 22.96 -59.77 23.05
CA ASP A 206 22.46 -61.14 22.93
C ASP A 206 22.93 -61.77 21.61
N PHE A 207 22.88 -61.03 20.50
CA PHE A 207 23.42 -61.47 19.21
C PHE A 207 24.92 -61.78 19.31
N ARG A 208 25.71 -60.91 19.95
CA ARG A 208 27.16 -61.11 20.15
C ARG A 208 27.46 -62.30 21.04
N LYS A 209 26.74 -62.45 22.17
CA LYS A 209 26.90 -63.55 23.13
C LYS A 209 26.51 -64.89 22.51
N ASN A 210 25.33 -64.99 21.90
CA ASN A 210 24.81 -66.25 21.35
C ASN A 210 25.66 -66.80 20.20
N ASN A 211 26.32 -65.92 19.45
CA ASN A 211 27.16 -66.32 18.32
C ASN A 211 28.67 -66.30 18.64
N ASN A 212 29.08 -65.88 19.84
CA ASN A 212 30.48 -65.64 20.22
C ASN A 212 31.23 -64.72 19.23
N LEU A 213 30.55 -63.69 18.73
CA LEU A 213 31.09 -62.73 17.76
C LEU A 213 31.26 -61.37 18.42
N ILE A 214 32.43 -60.75 18.28
CA ILE A 214 32.66 -59.36 18.70
C ILE A 214 32.45 -58.44 17.49
N ASP A 215 33.20 -58.73 16.43
CA ASP A 215 33.12 -58.09 15.12
C ASP A 215 33.00 -59.19 14.03
N PRO A 216 31.79 -59.44 13.51
CA PRO A 216 31.56 -60.47 12.51
C PRO A 216 32.29 -60.22 11.18
N GLU A 217 32.56 -58.96 10.81
CA GLU A 217 33.25 -58.61 9.56
C GLU A 217 34.72 -59.01 9.63
N GLN A 218 35.39 -58.63 10.73
CA GLN A 218 36.79 -59.01 10.95
C GLN A 218 36.97 -60.52 11.09
N GLN A 219 36.05 -61.20 11.77
CA GLN A 219 36.11 -62.66 11.92
C GLN A 219 35.86 -63.38 10.58
N ALA A 220 34.90 -62.93 9.77
CA ALA A 220 34.67 -63.48 8.43
C ALA A 220 35.90 -63.32 7.53
N ALA A 221 36.54 -62.14 7.56
CA ALA A 221 37.76 -61.87 6.83
C ALA A 221 38.91 -62.81 7.27
N THR A 222 39.04 -63.02 8.57
CA THR A 222 40.05 -63.94 9.13
C THR A 222 39.81 -65.38 8.66
N VAL A 223 38.58 -65.88 8.74
CA VAL A 223 38.22 -67.23 8.27
C VAL A 223 38.48 -67.38 6.77
N ASN A 224 38.14 -66.37 5.96
CA ASN A 224 38.39 -66.38 4.52
C ASN A 224 39.89 -66.38 4.21
N ASN A 225 40.70 -65.62 4.95
CA ASN A 225 42.16 -65.60 4.81
C ASN A 225 42.78 -66.96 5.18
N SER A 226 42.35 -67.58 6.29
CA SER A 226 42.77 -68.94 6.66
C SER A 226 42.37 -69.96 5.60
N LEU A 227 41.18 -69.83 5.02
CA LEU A 227 40.70 -70.71 3.94
C LEU A 227 41.59 -70.60 2.69
N ASN A 228 41.95 -69.38 2.31
CA ASN A 228 42.82 -69.12 1.17
C ASN A 228 44.24 -69.65 1.41
N ALA A 229 44.78 -69.45 2.62
CA ALA A 229 46.08 -69.99 3.01
C ALA A 229 46.12 -71.52 2.95
N ILE A 230 45.09 -72.19 3.49
CA ILE A 230 44.98 -73.66 3.41
C ILE A 230 44.80 -74.12 1.97
N ALA A 231 43.98 -73.43 1.17
CA ALA A 231 43.81 -73.78 -0.24
C ALA A 231 45.15 -73.70 -1.00
N GLN A 232 45.95 -72.67 -0.77
CA GLN A 232 47.30 -72.54 -1.33
C GLN A 232 48.23 -73.67 -0.85
N GLU A 233 48.25 -73.97 0.45
CA GLU A 233 49.08 -75.04 1.01
C GLU A 233 48.72 -76.40 0.40
N ARG A 234 47.43 -76.68 0.20
CA ARG A 234 46.96 -77.89 -0.47
C ARG A 234 47.39 -77.98 -1.93
N GLU A 235 47.33 -76.88 -2.67
CA GLU A 235 47.80 -76.86 -4.06
C GLU A 235 49.31 -77.13 -4.14
N VAL A 236 50.10 -76.58 -3.21
CA VAL A 236 51.54 -76.88 -3.09
C VAL A 236 51.76 -78.36 -2.77
N ILE A 237 51.04 -78.93 -1.79
CA ILE A 237 51.17 -80.35 -1.41
C ILE A 237 50.76 -81.27 -2.56
N ARG A 238 49.70 -80.94 -3.30
CA ARG A 238 49.26 -81.70 -4.48
C ARG A 238 50.29 -81.65 -5.60
N ALA A 239 50.89 -80.48 -5.84
CA ALA A 239 51.98 -80.37 -6.80
C ALA A 239 53.20 -81.22 -6.39
N GLN A 240 53.59 -81.19 -5.11
CA GLN A 240 54.67 -82.04 -4.57
C GLN A 240 54.33 -83.53 -4.65
N TYR A 241 53.08 -83.91 -4.36
CA TYR A 241 52.62 -85.28 -4.50
C TYR A 241 52.70 -85.77 -5.95
N ASN A 242 52.30 -84.92 -6.90
CA ASN A 242 52.40 -85.24 -8.34
C ASN A 242 53.86 -85.39 -8.79
N ASP A 243 54.78 -84.54 -8.30
CA ASP A 243 56.23 -84.67 -8.56
C ASP A 243 56.77 -85.99 -8.00
N LEU A 244 56.43 -86.32 -6.74
CA LEU A 244 56.80 -87.59 -6.11
C LEU A 244 56.22 -88.79 -6.87
N GLN A 245 54.98 -88.70 -7.34
CA GLN A 245 54.34 -89.75 -8.14
C GLN A 245 55.07 -89.96 -9.49
N ALA A 246 55.48 -88.88 -10.14
CA ALA A 246 56.28 -88.95 -11.37
C ALA A 246 57.66 -89.57 -11.12
N ARG A 247 58.35 -89.16 -10.04
CA ARG A 247 59.63 -89.75 -9.61
C ARG A 247 59.50 -91.23 -9.26
N TYR A 248 58.45 -91.60 -8.54
CA TYR A 248 58.15 -93.00 -8.23
C TYR A 248 58.01 -93.82 -9.51
N GLY A 249 57.26 -93.32 -10.49
CA GLY A 249 57.10 -93.96 -11.80
C GLY A 249 58.43 -94.09 -12.57
N GLN A 250 59.28 -93.06 -12.55
CA GLN A 250 60.62 -93.10 -13.15
C GLN A 250 61.53 -94.13 -12.48
N LEU A 251 61.58 -94.14 -11.14
CA LEU A 251 62.37 -95.09 -10.36
C LEU A 251 61.88 -96.53 -10.57
N GLN A 252 60.56 -96.73 -10.65
CA GLN A 252 59.96 -98.04 -10.93
C GLN A 252 60.34 -98.54 -12.34
N GLN A 253 60.36 -97.65 -13.35
CA GLN A 253 60.82 -97.99 -14.70
C GLN A 253 62.31 -98.32 -14.76
N GLN A 254 63.15 -97.60 -14.01
CA GLN A 254 64.59 -97.88 -13.92
C GLN A 254 64.85 -99.24 -13.26
N LEU A 255 64.16 -99.56 -12.16
CA LEU A 255 64.26 -100.84 -11.47
C LEU A 255 63.77 -102.02 -12.36
N ALA A 256 62.74 -101.79 -13.18
CA ALA A 256 62.19 -102.79 -14.09
C ALA A 256 63.10 -103.11 -15.29
N ARG A 257 64.11 -102.27 -15.59
CA ARG A 257 65.04 -102.47 -16.72
C ARG A 257 66.20 -103.43 -16.43
N SER A 258 66.45 -103.82 -15.18
CA SER A 258 67.59 -104.70 -14.79
C SER A 258 67.22 -106.00 -14.02
N PRO A 259 66.17 -106.79 -14.38
CA PRO A 259 65.64 -107.83 -13.49
C PRO A 259 66.59 -109.00 -13.17
N GLN A 260 67.41 -109.42 -14.15
CA GLN A 260 68.31 -110.57 -13.97
C GLN A 260 69.68 -110.18 -13.40
N GLN A 261 70.12 -108.94 -13.63
CA GLN A 261 71.41 -108.44 -13.14
C GLN A 261 71.33 -107.96 -11.68
N ALA A 262 70.19 -107.38 -11.27
CA ALA A 262 69.94 -106.94 -9.89
C ALA A 262 69.91 -108.08 -8.87
N LEU A 263 69.31 -109.23 -9.25
CA LEU A 263 69.20 -110.39 -8.36
C LEU A 263 70.56 -111.05 -8.08
N VAL A 264 71.42 -111.10 -9.11
CA VAL A 264 72.80 -111.63 -9.03
C VAL A 264 73.66 -110.70 -8.17
N ALA A 265 73.59 -109.39 -8.42
CA ALA A 265 74.37 -108.40 -7.69
C ALA A 265 73.93 -108.24 -6.22
N SER A 266 72.63 -108.30 -5.94
CA SER A 266 72.09 -108.30 -4.57
C SER A 266 72.61 -109.49 -3.75
N ARG A 267 72.55 -110.71 -4.30
CA ARG A 267 73.04 -111.91 -3.60
C ARG A 267 74.55 -111.88 -3.35
N LEU A 268 75.33 -111.44 -4.35
CA LEU A 268 76.78 -111.30 -4.22
C LEU A 268 77.16 -110.23 -3.18
N SER A 269 76.44 -109.11 -3.14
CA SER A 269 76.66 -108.04 -2.14
C SER A 269 76.32 -108.47 -0.71
N GLN A 270 75.42 -109.43 -0.51
CA GLN A 270 75.08 -109.92 0.83
C GLN A 270 76.14 -110.88 1.41
N SER A 271 77.06 -111.42 0.60
CA SER A 271 78.15 -112.25 1.09
C SER A 271 79.28 -111.38 1.66
N SER A 272 79.39 -111.35 2.99
CA SER A 272 80.48 -110.67 3.70
C SER A 272 81.86 -111.12 3.21
N ARG A 273 82.03 -112.43 2.98
CA ARG A 273 83.29 -113.00 2.47
C ARG A 273 83.61 -112.50 1.06
N TYR A 274 82.61 -112.40 0.19
CA TYR A 274 82.78 -111.87 -1.16
C TYR A 274 83.15 -110.38 -1.14
N GLN A 275 82.54 -109.58 -0.27
CA GLN A 275 82.92 -108.18 -0.09
C GLN A 275 84.35 -107.99 0.44
N THR A 276 84.79 -108.82 1.39
CA THR A 276 86.17 -108.76 1.92
C THR A 276 87.19 -109.07 0.83
N LEU A 277 86.96 -110.12 0.03
CA LEU A 277 87.82 -110.47 -1.08
C LEU A 277 87.85 -109.40 -2.18
N LEU A 278 86.70 -108.78 -2.48
CA LEU A 278 86.61 -107.66 -3.41
C LEU A 278 87.46 -106.46 -2.93
N ASN A 279 87.39 -106.13 -1.64
CA ASN A 279 88.18 -105.05 -1.05
C ASN A 279 89.69 -105.35 -1.07
N GLU A 280 90.10 -106.59 -0.78
CA GLU A 280 91.51 -107.00 -0.88
C GLU A 280 92.02 -106.94 -2.33
N LEU A 281 91.22 -107.41 -3.29
CA LEU A 281 91.55 -107.35 -4.71
C LEU A 281 91.74 -105.90 -5.18
N GLN A 282 90.85 -104.99 -4.80
CA GLN A 282 90.98 -103.57 -5.14
C GLN A 282 92.27 -102.96 -4.56
N ARG A 283 92.66 -103.34 -3.34
CA ARG A 283 93.94 -102.91 -2.75
C ARG A 283 95.14 -103.47 -3.52
N THR A 284 95.09 -104.75 -3.89
CA THR A 284 96.16 -105.39 -4.68
C THR A 284 96.27 -104.78 -6.07
N GLU A 285 95.16 -104.48 -6.73
CA GLU A 285 95.11 -103.79 -8.03
C GLU A 285 95.70 -102.38 -7.96
N LEU A 286 95.37 -101.63 -6.91
CA LEU A 286 95.93 -100.31 -6.69
C LEU A 286 97.46 -100.40 -6.53
N ALA A 287 97.95 -101.33 -5.71
CA ALA A 287 99.38 -101.57 -5.53
C ALA A 287 100.06 -102.02 -6.84
N LEU A 288 99.38 -102.84 -7.65
CA LEU A 288 99.84 -103.24 -8.99
C LEU A 288 99.98 -102.06 -9.93
N SER A 289 98.96 -101.20 -9.99
CA SER A 289 98.99 -100.04 -10.88
C SER A 289 100.14 -99.10 -10.50
N GLN A 290 100.35 -98.84 -9.21
CA GLN A 290 101.42 -97.98 -8.71
C GLN A 290 102.81 -98.55 -9.03
N ARG A 291 102.99 -99.87 -8.93
CA ARG A 291 104.27 -100.53 -9.20
C ARG A 291 104.57 -100.63 -10.70
N ARG A 292 103.54 -100.84 -11.53
CA ARG A 292 103.62 -100.90 -13.00
C ARG A 292 103.93 -99.56 -13.67
N VAL A 293 103.79 -98.44 -12.95
CA VAL A 293 104.27 -97.14 -13.44
C VAL A 293 105.81 -97.11 -13.53
N VAL A 294 106.50 -97.87 -12.67
CA VAL A 294 107.96 -97.79 -12.50
C VAL A 294 108.69 -99.05 -12.98
N PHE A 295 108.02 -100.21 -12.94
CA PHE A 295 108.63 -101.50 -13.26
C PHE A 295 107.81 -102.26 -14.30
N THR A 296 108.49 -102.97 -15.21
CA THR A 296 107.87 -103.85 -16.20
C THR A 296 107.36 -105.15 -15.58
N ASP A 297 106.48 -105.85 -16.28
CA ASP A 297 105.81 -107.08 -15.81
C ASP A 297 106.73 -108.26 -15.47
N GLU A 298 108.02 -108.17 -15.79
CA GLU A 298 109.03 -109.17 -15.41
C GLU A 298 109.61 -108.98 -14.00
N ASP A 299 109.31 -107.86 -13.32
CA ASP A 299 109.81 -107.60 -11.96
C ASP A 299 109.25 -108.63 -10.96
N PRO A 300 110.10 -109.22 -10.09
CA PRO A 300 109.68 -110.25 -9.13
C PRO A 300 108.52 -109.83 -8.22
N ASN A 301 108.44 -108.55 -7.84
CA ASN A 301 107.39 -108.03 -6.98
C ASN A 301 106.09 -107.77 -7.76
N VAL A 302 106.19 -107.34 -9.02
CA VAL A 302 105.02 -107.20 -9.91
C VAL A 302 104.43 -108.57 -10.21
N LYS A 303 105.27 -109.58 -10.50
CA LYS A 303 104.84 -110.98 -10.61
C LYS A 303 104.14 -111.47 -9.36
N LYS A 304 104.70 -111.21 -8.17
CA LYS A 304 104.07 -111.63 -6.90
C LYS A 304 102.71 -110.97 -6.69
N LEU A 305 102.55 -109.70 -7.02
CA LEU A 305 101.27 -109.01 -6.94
C LEU A 305 100.28 -109.51 -8.02
N LEU A 306 100.76 -109.85 -9.21
CA LEU A 306 99.95 -110.49 -10.26
C LEU A 306 99.45 -111.86 -9.81
N GLU A 307 100.31 -112.68 -9.20
CA GLU A 307 99.93 -113.96 -8.61
C GLU A 307 98.92 -113.79 -7.47
N GLN A 308 99.12 -112.80 -6.58
CA GLN A 308 98.17 -112.47 -5.52
C GLN A 308 96.81 -112.04 -6.09
N ARG A 309 96.80 -111.17 -7.10
CA ARG A 309 95.59 -110.76 -7.82
C ARG A 309 94.88 -111.98 -8.43
N GLN A 310 95.62 -112.87 -9.08
CA GLN A 310 95.08 -114.07 -9.71
C GLN A 310 94.44 -115.02 -8.68
N ASN A 311 95.09 -115.18 -7.52
CA ASN A 311 94.58 -115.97 -6.41
C ASN A 311 93.33 -115.34 -5.77
N LEU A 312 93.31 -114.03 -5.58
CA LEU A 312 92.12 -113.35 -5.05
C LEU A 312 90.93 -113.47 -6.03
N LEU A 313 91.18 -113.33 -7.34
CA LEU A 313 90.17 -113.54 -8.37
C LEU A 313 89.63 -114.98 -8.39
N SER A 314 90.47 -115.98 -8.17
CA SER A 314 90.02 -117.39 -8.13
C SER A 314 89.17 -117.68 -6.89
N MET A 315 89.56 -117.16 -5.73
CA MET A 315 88.76 -117.24 -4.50
C MET A 315 87.42 -116.51 -4.63
N MET A 316 87.40 -115.34 -5.28
CA MET A 316 86.15 -114.63 -5.57
C MET A 316 85.24 -115.40 -6.53
N LYS A 317 85.78 -116.07 -7.56
CA LYS A 317 84.97 -116.91 -8.46
C LYS A 317 84.35 -118.10 -7.73
N GLN A 318 85.10 -118.74 -6.83
CA GLN A 318 84.60 -119.84 -6.01
C GLN A 318 83.48 -119.37 -5.07
N GLU A 319 83.65 -118.23 -4.41
CA GLU A 319 82.61 -117.66 -3.56
C GLU A 319 81.40 -117.14 -4.35
N GLY A 320 81.62 -116.55 -5.52
CA GLY A 320 80.55 -116.16 -6.43
C GLY A 320 79.70 -117.34 -6.88
N GLY A 321 80.34 -118.47 -7.25
CA GLY A 321 79.65 -119.72 -7.59
C GLY A 321 78.88 -120.32 -6.40
N ARG A 322 79.45 -120.26 -5.19
CA ARG A 322 78.80 -120.74 -3.96
C ARG A 322 77.55 -119.92 -3.62
N VAL A 323 77.60 -118.61 -3.78
CA VAL A 323 76.50 -117.69 -3.43
C VAL A 323 75.40 -117.68 -4.50
N LEU A 324 75.73 -117.86 -5.78
CA LEU A 324 74.77 -117.84 -6.89
C LEU A 324 74.13 -119.20 -7.20
N GLY A 325 74.74 -120.31 -6.76
CA GLY A 325 74.31 -121.67 -7.07
C GLY A 325 74.79 -122.14 -8.45
N GLU A 326 75.14 -123.42 -8.56
CA GLU A 326 75.85 -124.02 -9.72
C GLU A 326 75.15 -123.82 -11.08
N GLY A 327 73.85 -123.53 -11.11
CA GLY A 327 73.08 -123.35 -12.35
C GLY A 327 73.19 -121.97 -13.02
N GLN A 328 73.64 -120.91 -12.32
CA GLN A 328 73.70 -119.54 -12.88
C GLN A 328 75.11 -119.01 -13.14
N ALA A 329 76.14 -119.63 -12.55
CA ALA A 329 77.55 -119.27 -12.76
C ALA A 329 78.01 -119.47 -14.22
N SER A 330 77.41 -120.44 -14.92
CA SER A 330 77.72 -120.78 -16.32
C SER A 330 77.16 -119.78 -17.34
N GLN A 331 76.07 -119.07 -17.03
CA GLN A 331 75.56 -117.97 -17.87
C GLN A 331 76.34 -116.67 -17.66
N ALA A 332 76.86 -116.42 -16.45
CA ALA A 332 77.76 -115.29 -16.19
C ALA A 332 79.16 -115.48 -16.80
N ALA A 333 79.63 -116.73 -16.92
CA ALA A 333 80.91 -117.06 -17.55
C ALA A 333 80.90 -116.98 -19.09
N ALA A 334 79.72 -117.04 -19.72
CA ALA A 334 79.57 -117.00 -21.19
C ALA A 334 79.65 -115.57 -21.78
N ALA A 335 79.56 -114.53 -20.95
CA ALA A 335 79.89 -113.17 -21.34
C ALA A 335 81.40 -112.95 -21.15
N GLY A 336 82.16 -112.97 -22.25
CA GLY A 336 83.62 -112.85 -22.25
C GLY A 336 84.13 -111.66 -21.44
N ASN A 337 85.24 -111.88 -20.71
CA ASN A 337 85.94 -110.98 -19.77
C ASN A 337 85.29 -110.82 -18.37
N ALA A 338 85.10 -111.96 -17.69
CA ALA A 338 84.53 -112.08 -16.35
C ALA A 338 85.34 -111.46 -15.18
N ALA A 339 86.51 -110.86 -15.38
CA ALA A 339 87.20 -110.16 -14.29
C ALA A 339 86.71 -108.71 -14.15
N ASP A 340 86.54 -107.99 -15.26
CA ASP A 340 86.08 -106.59 -15.27
C ASP A 340 84.55 -106.48 -15.12
N GLY A 341 83.79 -107.41 -15.71
CA GLY A 341 82.33 -107.44 -15.60
C GLY A 341 81.81 -107.71 -14.19
N ILE A 342 82.54 -108.52 -13.40
CA ILE A 342 82.18 -108.87 -12.02
C ILE A 342 82.47 -107.70 -11.04
N LEU A 343 83.53 -106.92 -11.30
CA LEU A 343 83.82 -105.68 -10.58
C LEU A 343 82.75 -104.60 -10.86
N GLN A 344 82.27 -104.48 -12.12
CA GLN A 344 81.14 -103.63 -12.48
C GLN A 344 79.80 -104.13 -11.89
N GLN A 345 79.56 -105.45 -11.83
CA GLN A 345 78.32 -106.02 -11.29
C GLN A 345 78.18 -105.88 -9.77
N GLY A 346 79.28 -105.92 -9.01
CA GLY A 346 79.24 -105.64 -7.57
C GLY A 346 78.79 -104.21 -7.24
N GLN A 347 79.06 -103.25 -8.14
CA GLN A 347 78.60 -101.86 -8.01
C GLN A 347 77.11 -101.69 -8.34
N LEU A 348 76.55 -102.54 -9.22
CA LEU A 348 75.13 -102.51 -9.60
C LEU A 348 74.19 -102.95 -8.45
N GLY A 349 74.61 -103.92 -7.63
CA GLY A 349 73.79 -104.38 -6.48
C GLY A 349 73.64 -103.34 -5.38
N ALA A 350 74.67 -102.52 -5.17
CA ALA A 350 74.60 -101.35 -4.29
C ALA A 350 73.68 -100.25 -4.89
N LEU A 351 73.65 -100.11 -6.22
CA LEU A 351 72.76 -99.19 -6.92
C LEU A 351 71.28 -99.62 -6.77
N ASP A 352 70.99 -100.92 -6.90
CA ASP A 352 69.62 -101.45 -6.76
C ASP A 352 69.11 -101.41 -5.32
N LEU A 353 69.96 -101.68 -4.31
CA LEU A 353 69.63 -101.48 -2.90
C LEU A 353 69.38 -99.99 -2.58
N ASN A 354 70.13 -99.09 -3.20
CA ASN A 354 69.91 -97.64 -3.07
C ASN A 354 68.59 -97.22 -3.74
N LEU A 355 68.31 -97.69 -4.96
CA LEU A 355 67.04 -97.45 -5.67
C LEU A 355 65.83 -98.00 -4.90
N ALA A 356 65.94 -99.18 -4.29
CA ALA A 356 64.90 -99.75 -3.44
C ALA A 356 64.66 -98.90 -2.17
N GLY A 357 65.74 -98.42 -1.54
CA GLY A 357 65.67 -97.46 -0.43
C GLY A 357 64.97 -96.16 -0.84
N GLN A 358 65.33 -95.60 -1.99
CA GLN A 358 64.70 -94.40 -2.55
C GLN A 358 63.22 -94.61 -2.89
N LEU A 359 62.83 -95.79 -3.41
CA LEU A 359 61.43 -96.12 -3.69
C LEU A 359 60.59 -96.18 -2.40
N ILE A 360 61.12 -96.79 -1.34
CA ILE A 360 60.44 -96.81 -0.04
C ILE A 360 60.32 -95.38 0.51
N GLU A 361 61.38 -94.58 0.42
CA GLU A 361 61.38 -93.18 0.87
C GLU A 361 60.37 -92.31 0.09
N VAL A 362 60.32 -92.45 -1.24
CA VAL A 362 59.32 -91.74 -2.06
C VAL A 362 57.91 -92.20 -1.70
N GLN A 363 57.70 -93.51 -1.47
CA GLN A 363 56.39 -94.04 -1.08
C GLN A 363 55.94 -93.57 0.31
N THR A 364 56.84 -93.53 1.30
CA THR A 364 56.53 -93.00 2.64
C THR A 364 56.21 -91.50 2.56
N ASN A 365 56.99 -90.74 1.79
CA ASN A 365 56.73 -89.32 1.55
C ASN A 365 55.39 -89.08 0.82
N MET A 366 55.05 -89.90 -0.18
CA MET A 366 53.74 -89.84 -0.86
C MET A 366 52.58 -90.10 0.11
N ASN A 367 52.68 -91.12 0.97
CA ASN A 367 51.67 -91.41 1.97
C ASN A 367 51.52 -90.29 3.01
N ALA A 368 52.64 -89.71 3.45
CA ALA A 368 52.65 -88.56 4.36
C ALA A 368 51.98 -87.33 3.73
N MET A 369 52.31 -87.00 2.47
CA MET A 369 51.69 -85.90 1.73
C MET A 369 50.19 -86.11 1.54
N ARG A 370 49.76 -87.34 1.22
CA ARG A 370 48.34 -87.68 1.08
C ARG A 370 47.57 -87.55 2.40
N ALA A 371 48.14 -88.03 3.50
CA ALA A 371 47.54 -87.88 4.83
C ALA A 371 47.40 -86.40 5.22
N ARG A 372 48.42 -85.58 4.91
CA ARG A 372 48.40 -84.13 5.14
C ARG A 372 47.35 -83.43 4.27
N ASP A 373 47.25 -83.76 2.97
CA ASP A 373 46.21 -83.20 2.09
C ASP A 373 44.80 -83.54 2.59
N ASN A 374 44.57 -84.78 3.05
CA ASN A 374 43.29 -85.19 3.61
C ASN A 374 42.93 -84.41 4.89
N SER A 375 43.89 -84.19 5.79
CA SER A 375 43.70 -83.39 7.00
C SER A 375 43.37 -81.92 6.67
N LEU A 376 44.11 -81.33 5.73
CA LEU A 376 43.85 -79.98 5.25
C LEU A 376 42.51 -79.89 4.50
N ALA A 377 42.09 -80.94 3.78
CA ALA A 377 40.79 -81.00 3.12
C ALA A 377 39.64 -80.96 4.13
N GLN A 378 39.73 -81.72 5.21
CA GLN A 378 38.75 -81.71 6.30
C GLN A 378 38.68 -80.33 6.96
N THR A 379 39.84 -79.72 7.22
CA THR A 379 39.93 -78.37 7.79
C THR A 379 39.34 -77.31 6.85
N GLN A 380 39.65 -77.39 5.55
CA GLN A 380 39.10 -76.50 4.53
C GLN A 380 37.57 -76.63 4.43
N GLN A 381 37.03 -77.85 4.51
CA GLN A 381 35.58 -78.07 4.46
C GLN A 381 34.88 -77.48 5.69
N LYS A 382 35.48 -77.63 6.88
CA LYS A 382 34.98 -77.01 8.12
C LYS A 382 34.99 -75.49 8.03
N LEU A 383 36.10 -74.89 7.60
CA LEU A 383 36.18 -73.44 7.40
C LEU A 383 35.20 -72.95 6.31
N ARG A 384 34.96 -73.71 5.24
CA ARG A 384 33.94 -73.40 4.23
C ARG A 384 32.53 -73.42 4.82
N SER A 385 32.21 -74.40 5.67
CA SER A 385 30.88 -74.43 6.32
C SER A 385 30.70 -73.29 7.30
N ASP A 386 31.76 -72.92 8.02
CA ASP A 386 31.73 -71.78 8.94
C ASP A 386 31.56 -70.48 8.15
N LEU A 387 32.30 -70.30 7.04
CA LEU A 387 32.20 -69.13 6.17
C LEU A 387 30.79 -68.96 5.57
N LYS A 388 30.08 -70.05 5.27
CA LYS A 388 28.70 -70.00 4.75
C LYS A 388 27.68 -69.43 5.74
N ARG A 389 27.96 -69.42 7.05
CA ARG A 389 27.05 -68.86 8.07
C ARG A 389 27.19 -67.35 8.21
N PHE A 390 28.37 -66.79 7.91
CA PHE A 390 28.66 -65.37 8.09
C PHE A 390 27.76 -64.39 7.31
N PRO A 391 27.32 -64.63 6.06
CA PRO A 391 26.47 -63.68 5.34
C PRO A 391 25.16 -63.35 6.06
N VAL A 392 24.51 -64.34 6.68
CA VAL A 392 23.27 -64.13 7.44
C VAL A 392 23.55 -63.38 8.73
N LEU A 393 24.63 -63.74 9.43
CA LEU A 393 25.08 -63.07 10.65
C LEU A 393 25.46 -61.60 10.39
N LEU A 394 26.13 -61.33 9.27
CA LEU A 394 26.49 -59.98 8.83
C LEU A 394 25.27 -59.13 8.49
N ALA A 395 24.28 -59.71 7.81
CA ALA A 395 23.03 -59.01 7.51
C ALA A 395 22.26 -58.62 8.79
N GLU A 396 22.21 -59.50 9.78
CA GLU A 396 21.57 -59.22 11.07
C GLU A 396 22.37 -58.19 11.89
N TYR A 397 23.70 -58.32 11.94
CA TYR A 397 24.59 -57.37 12.59
C TYR A 397 24.47 -55.96 11.98
N ASN A 398 24.50 -55.87 10.65
CA ASN A 398 24.37 -54.62 9.90
C ASN A 398 22.96 -54.02 9.97
N ARG A 399 21.98 -54.74 10.51
CA ARG A 399 20.67 -54.21 10.88
C ARG A 399 20.65 -53.72 12.33
N LEU A 400 21.25 -54.48 13.26
CA LEU A 400 21.24 -54.17 14.70
C LEU A 400 22.11 -52.96 15.05
N VAL A 401 23.31 -52.85 14.46
CA VAL A 401 24.24 -51.75 14.77
C VAL A 401 23.65 -50.38 14.41
N PRO A 402 23.15 -50.13 13.18
CA PRO A 402 22.50 -48.87 12.86
C PRO A 402 21.24 -48.62 13.69
N PHE A 403 20.49 -49.67 14.03
CA PHE A 403 19.29 -49.54 14.86
C PHE A 403 19.63 -49.03 16.27
N VAL A 404 20.70 -49.52 16.89
CA VAL A 404 21.22 -48.98 18.17
C VAL A 404 21.65 -47.52 17.99
N GLN A 405 22.39 -47.22 16.92
CA GLN A 405 22.92 -45.89 16.63
C GLN A 405 21.81 -44.85 16.45
N ILE A 406 20.79 -45.15 15.64
CA ILE A 406 19.63 -44.27 15.41
C ILE A 406 18.92 -43.94 16.72
N ASN A 407 18.73 -44.93 17.60
CA ASN A 407 18.05 -44.69 18.87
C ASN A 407 18.93 -43.91 19.86
N ARG A 408 20.25 -44.13 19.88
CA ARG A 408 21.21 -43.32 20.66
C ARG A 408 21.23 -41.87 20.18
N ASP A 409 21.29 -41.66 18.87
CA ASP A 409 21.27 -40.33 18.27
C ASP A 409 19.96 -39.61 18.58
N LYS A 410 18.82 -40.31 18.48
CA LYS A 410 17.51 -39.79 18.88
C LYS A 410 17.49 -39.39 20.35
N LEU A 411 18.00 -40.23 21.26
CA LEU A 411 18.10 -39.91 22.68
C LEU A 411 18.99 -38.68 22.92
N GLN A 412 20.15 -38.62 22.26
CA GLN A 412 21.07 -37.50 22.37
C GLN A 412 20.46 -36.19 21.85
N GLN A 413 19.70 -36.24 20.76
CA GLN A 413 18.94 -35.09 20.25
C GLN A 413 17.89 -34.62 21.26
N LEU A 414 17.14 -35.54 21.88
CA LEU A 414 16.17 -35.19 22.92
C LEU A 414 16.84 -34.57 24.16
N LEU A 415 17.96 -35.11 24.62
CA LEU A 415 18.72 -34.56 25.75
C LEU A 415 19.29 -33.17 25.44
N ARG A 416 19.80 -32.95 24.21
CA ARG A 416 20.23 -31.62 23.77
C ARG A 416 19.07 -30.63 23.72
N ALA A 417 17.94 -31.03 23.13
CA ALA A 417 16.74 -30.20 23.08
C ALA A 417 16.22 -29.86 24.49
N GLN A 418 16.25 -30.83 25.42
CA GLN A 418 15.94 -30.60 26.83
C GLN A 418 16.88 -29.55 27.46
N GLN A 419 18.19 -29.67 27.22
CA GLN A 419 19.19 -28.73 27.73
C GLN A 419 19.01 -27.32 27.15
N GLU A 420 18.76 -27.19 25.85
CA GLU A 420 18.50 -25.91 25.20
C GLU A 420 17.24 -25.23 25.74
N LEU A 421 16.11 -25.94 25.81
CA LEU A 421 14.85 -25.39 26.34
C LEU A 421 14.98 -25.01 27.82
N SER A 422 15.68 -25.82 28.62
CA SER A 422 15.91 -25.50 30.05
C SER A 422 16.81 -24.27 30.23
N LEU A 423 17.84 -24.11 29.40
CA LEU A 423 18.69 -22.92 29.39
C LEU A 423 17.91 -21.68 28.97
N GLU A 424 17.04 -21.79 27.97
CA GLU A 424 16.19 -20.68 27.52
C GLU A 424 15.21 -20.22 28.60
N ILE A 425 14.58 -21.18 29.31
CA ILE A 425 13.75 -20.88 30.49
C ILE A 425 14.59 -20.21 31.59
N ALA A 426 15.78 -20.73 31.87
CA ALA A 426 16.68 -20.19 32.91
C ALA A 426 17.20 -18.78 32.57
N ARG A 427 17.35 -18.46 31.29
CA ARG A 427 17.72 -17.12 30.80
C ARG A 427 16.57 -16.11 30.86
N GLY A 428 15.35 -16.54 31.17
CA GLY A 428 14.19 -15.66 31.32
C GLY A 428 13.42 -15.37 30.01
N GLY A 429 13.73 -16.08 28.92
CA GLY A 429 13.12 -15.82 27.61
C GLY A 429 13.69 -14.57 26.90
N PHE A 430 13.04 -14.14 25.82
CA PHE A 430 13.45 -12.96 25.06
C PHE A 430 12.73 -11.71 25.60
N ASP A 431 13.48 -10.70 26.04
CA ASP A 431 12.90 -9.42 26.47
C ASP A 431 12.54 -8.59 25.23
N TRP A 432 11.25 -8.40 25.00
CA TRP A 432 10.74 -7.51 23.95
C TRP A 432 11.16 -6.07 24.30
N GLN A 433 12.19 -5.57 23.63
CA GLN A 433 12.62 -4.18 23.78
C GLN A 433 11.64 -3.26 23.03
N ALA A 434 11.11 -2.26 23.75
CA ALA A 434 10.47 -1.13 23.10
C ALA A 434 11.52 -0.43 22.21
N LEU A 435 11.20 -0.23 20.94
CA LEU A 435 12.06 0.53 20.05
C LEU A 435 12.04 2.01 20.47
N GLU A 436 10.86 2.49 20.86
CA GLU A 436 10.68 3.78 21.51
C GLU A 436 9.72 3.67 22.70
N GLU A 437 10.13 4.17 23.87
CA GLU A 437 9.26 4.26 25.04
C GLU A 437 8.13 5.30 24.84
N PRO A 438 6.98 5.14 25.52
CA PRO A 438 5.88 6.10 25.46
C PRO A 438 6.34 7.53 25.76
N ARG A 439 6.22 8.42 24.77
CA ARG A 439 6.57 9.83 24.92
C ARG A 439 5.48 10.61 25.67
N LEU A 440 5.85 11.73 26.27
CA LEU A 440 4.86 12.63 26.88
C LEU A 440 3.84 13.08 25.82
N GLY A 441 2.56 13.11 26.15
CA GLY A 441 1.52 13.41 25.17
C GLY A 441 1.70 14.80 24.53
N LEU A 442 1.77 14.87 23.21
CA LEU A 442 1.83 16.12 22.46
C LEU A 442 0.41 16.64 22.22
N LYS A 443 0.22 17.97 22.28
CA LYS A 443 -1.09 18.59 22.05
C LYS A 443 -1.48 18.46 20.58
N VAL A 444 -2.49 17.64 20.28
CA VAL A 444 -3.01 17.41 18.92
C VAL A 444 -4.31 18.18 18.67
N GLY A 445 -5.01 18.59 19.73
CA GLY A 445 -6.24 19.35 19.61
C GLY A 445 -6.51 20.31 20.78
N PRO A 446 -7.48 21.23 20.62
CA PRO A 446 -8.27 21.46 19.41
C PRO A 446 -7.52 22.29 18.35
N ASN A 447 -7.69 21.95 17.07
CA ASN A 447 -7.04 22.64 15.95
C ASN A 447 -7.83 23.89 15.57
N LEU A 448 -7.40 25.05 16.10
CA LEU A 448 -8.04 26.34 15.85
C LEU A 448 -8.23 26.60 14.35
N LYS A 449 -7.22 26.30 13.53
CA LYS A 449 -7.29 26.49 12.07
C LYS A 449 -8.39 25.66 11.43
N LEU A 450 -8.53 24.38 11.82
CA LEU A 450 -9.52 23.47 11.24
C LEU A 450 -10.94 23.86 11.66
N ASN A 451 -11.16 24.13 12.95
CA ASN A 451 -12.48 24.52 13.45
C ASN A 451 -12.93 25.88 12.90
N LEU A 452 -12.00 26.82 12.72
CA LEU A 452 -12.29 28.11 12.09
C LEU A 452 -12.63 27.94 10.60
N LEU A 453 -11.95 27.06 9.89
CA LEU A 453 -12.26 26.75 8.49
C LEU A 453 -13.63 26.08 8.35
N LEU A 454 -13.96 25.11 9.21
CA LEU A 454 -15.29 24.50 9.27
C LEU A 454 -16.37 25.54 9.61
N GLY A 455 -16.09 26.43 10.58
CA GLY A 455 -16.97 27.54 10.93
C GLY A 455 -17.17 28.53 9.79
N LEU A 456 -16.14 28.80 8.98
CA LEU A 456 -16.21 29.66 7.80
C LEU A 456 -17.10 29.03 6.71
N VAL A 457 -16.93 27.75 6.43
CA VAL A 457 -17.75 27.03 5.44
C VAL A 457 -19.21 26.98 5.88
N ALA A 458 -19.46 26.59 7.14
CA ALA A 458 -20.81 26.56 7.70
C ALA A 458 -21.44 27.97 7.75
N GLY A 459 -20.65 28.99 8.11
CA GLY A 459 -21.08 30.38 8.16
C GLY A 459 -21.43 30.95 6.80
N LEU A 460 -20.68 30.63 5.75
CA LEU A 460 -21.00 31.01 4.38
C LEU A 460 -22.29 30.34 3.88
N MET A 461 -22.48 29.05 4.16
CA MET A 461 -23.71 28.35 3.78
C MET A 461 -24.95 28.93 4.48
N LEU A 462 -24.91 29.04 5.81
CA LEU A 462 -26.02 29.59 6.59
C LEU A 462 -26.26 31.08 6.29
N GLY A 463 -25.19 31.85 6.09
CA GLY A 463 -25.28 33.27 5.74
C GLY A 463 -25.86 33.49 4.34
N SER A 464 -25.50 32.64 3.37
CA SER A 464 -26.10 32.66 2.03
C SER A 464 -27.59 32.33 2.11
N LEU A 465 -27.96 31.27 2.83
CA LEU A 465 -29.37 30.90 3.02
C LEU A 465 -30.18 32.03 3.66
N ALA A 466 -29.66 32.66 4.71
CA ALA A 466 -30.32 33.80 5.36
C ALA A 466 -30.45 35.01 4.42
N ALA A 467 -29.43 35.29 3.60
CA ALA A 467 -29.48 36.33 2.58
C ALA A 467 -30.58 36.07 1.55
N PHE A 468 -30.69 34.82 1.05
CA PHE A 468 -31.76 34.43 0.11
C PHE A 468 -33.15 34.53 0.72
N LEU A 469 -33.34 34.02 1.95
CA LEU A 469 -34.63 34.11 2.64
C LEU A 469 -35.04 35.56 2.85
N ARG A 470 -34.10 36.45 3.21
CA ARG A 470 -34.41 37.88 3.37
C ARG A 470 -34.76 38.55 2.05
N ASP A 471 -34.13 38.15 0.95
CA ASP A 471 -34.41 38.71 -0.38
C ASP A 471 -35.75 38.22 -0.93
N ALA A 472 -36.12 36.95 -0.68
CA ALA A 472 -37.41 36.40 -1.09
C ALA A 472 -38.62 37.09 -0.44
N VAL A 473 -38.44 37.76 0.69
CA VAL A 473 -39.49 38.55 1.37
C VAL A 473 -39.58 40.00 0.85
N ASP A 474 -38.61 40.48 0.05
CA ASP A 474 -38.60 41.85 -0.48
C ASP A 474 -39.27 41.93 -1.86
N ASP A 475 -40.48 42.51 -1.92
CA ASP A 475 -41.31 42.64 -3.14
C ASP A 475 -41.11 43.98 -3.88
N SER A 476 -40.04 44.72 -3.56
CA SER A 476 -39.76 46.01 -4.22
C SER A 476 -39.21 45.81 -5.64
N VAL A 477 -39.47 46.76 -6.54
CA VAL A 477 -38.92 46.74 -7.90
C VAL A 477 -37.50 47.29 -7.89
N HIS A 478 -36.52 46.44 -8.22
CA HIS A 478 -35.09 46.76 -8.05
C HIS A 478 -34.34 47.02 -9.36
N SER A 479 -34.97 46.82 -10.50
CA SER A 479 -34.35 46.98 -11.82
C SER A 479 -35.32 47.59 -12.83
N SER A 480 -34.77 48.26 -13.85
CA SER A 480 -35.53 48.78 -14.99
C SER A 480 -36.10 47.68 -15.88
N GLU A 481 -35.39 46.55 -15.99
CA GLU A 481 -35.87 45.36 -16.70
C GLU A 481 -37.08 44.74 -15.99
N ASP A 482 -37.16 44.83 -14.65
CA ASP A 482 -38.37 44.41 -13.91
C ASP A 482 -39.59 45.29 -14.27
N LEU A 483 -39.37 46.59 -14.55
CA LEU A 483 -40.44 47.50 -15.02
C LEU A 483 -40.89 47.15 -16.44
N GLU A 484 -39.95 46.88 -17.35
CA GLU A 484 -40.26 46.52 -18.75
C GLU A 484 -40.92 45.15 -18.88
N ARG A 485 -40.54 44.17 -18.03
CA ARG A 485 -41.12 42.81 -18.08
C ARG A 485 -42.50 42.70 -17.47
N GLN A 486 -42.82 43.54 -16.47
CA GLN A 486 -44.09 43.47 -15.76
C GLN A 486 -45.16 44.43 -16.32
N PHE A 487 -44.75 45.38 -17.15
CA PHE A 487 -45.62 46.39 -17.72
C PHE A 487 -45.59 46.33 -19.25
N GLU A 488 -46.76 46.28 -19.90
CA GLU A 488 -46.88 46.35 -21.36
C GLU A 488 -46.66 47.78 -21.92
N LEU A 489 -46.13 48.70 -21.11
CA LEU A 489 -45.90 50.08 -21.51
C LEU A 489 -44.42 50.33 -21.81
N PRO A 490 -44.12 51.19 -22.80
CA PRO A 490 -42.74 51.49 -23.15
C PRO A 490 -42.06 52.31 -22.05
N LEU A 491 -40.80 51.96 -21.76
CA LEU A 491 -39.93 52.72 -20.88
C LEU A 491 -39.42 53.96 -21.62
N LEU A 492 -39.83 55.14 -21.17
CA LEU A 492 -39.48 56.42 -21.80
C LEU A 492 -38.04 56.85 -21.51
N GLY A 493 -37.49 56.38 -20.39
CA GLY A 493 -36.11 56.60 -20.00
C GLY A 493 -35.91 56.45 -18.49
N MET A 494 -34.66 56.66 -18.06
CA MET A 494 -34.24 56.48 -16.68
C MET A 494 -33.58 57.74 -16.14
N THR A 495 -33.90 58.12 -14.90
CA THR A 495 -33.21 59.20 -14.19
C THR A 495 -32.33 58.62 -13.07
N PRO A 496 -31.06 59.06 -12.96
CA PRO A 496 -30.12 58.52 -11.98
C PRO A 496 -30.52 58.88 -10.55
N GLU A 497 -30.11 58.06 -9.58
CA GLU A 497 -30.23 58.42 -8.17
C GLU A 497 -29.27 59.58 -7.83
N LEU A 498 -29.85 60.75 -7.54
CA LEU A 498 -29.06 61.90 -7.09
C LEU A 498 -28.53 61.62 -5.67
N PRO A 499 -27.23 61.86 -5.41
CA PRO A 499 -26.72 61.84 -4.05
C PRO A 499 -27.54 62.82 -3.21
N ARG A 500 -28.02 62.39 -2.04
CA ARG A 500 -28.69 63.26 -1.06
C ARG A 500 -27.67 64.24 -0.45
N GLY A 501 -27.22 65.21 -1.24
CA GLY A 501 -26.42 66.35 -0.82
C GLY A 501 -27.33 67.52 -0.48
N ARG A 502 -27.11 68.14 0.68
CA ARG A 502 -27.78 69.39 1.08
C ARG A 502 -27.67 70.39 -0.07
N VAL A 503 -28.79 70.88 -0.58
CA VAL A 503 -28.82 72.03 -1.48
C VAL A 503 -28.22 73.20 -0.71
N ALA A 504 -26.95 73.52 -0.99
CA ALA A 504 -26.31 74.69 -0.43
C ALA A 504 -27.04 75.91 -0.98
N GLN A 505 -27.70 76.67 -0.11
CA GLN A 505 -28.16 78.01 -0.45
C GLN A 505 -26.90 78.84 -0.80
N PRO A 506 -26.78 79.42 -2.00
CA PRO A 506 -25.67 80.31 -2.29
C PRO A 506 -25.98 81.65 -1.65
N GLU A 507 -25.55 81.84 -0.41
CA GLU A 507 -25.54 83.14 0.24
C GLU A 507 -24.34 83.92 -0.31
N VAL A 508 -24.51 84.53 -1.49
CA VAL A 508 -23.53 85.49 -2.01
C VAL A 508 -23.83 86.84 -1.37
N SER A 509 -23.22 87.11 -0.22
CA SER A 509 -23.13 88.46 0.33
C SER A 509 -21.95 89.19 -0.33
N LEU A 510 -22.22 90.10 -1.27
CA LEU A 510 -21.22 91.08 -1.72
C LEU A 510 -21.21 92.27 -0.76
N PRO A 511 -20.05 92.73 -0.28
CA PRO A 511 -19.94 93.97 0.45
C PRO A 511 -20.01 95.13 -0.56
N PHE A 512 -21.10 95.91 -0.50
CA PHE A 512 -21.36 97.12 -1.29
C PHE A 512 -21.76 96.90 -2.77
N GLY A 513 -23.07 96.75 -2.98
CA GLY A 513 -23.72 96.91 -4.29
C GLY A 513 -25.21 96.59 -4.17
N LYS A 514 -26.09 97.46 -4.70
CA LYS A 514 -27.54 97.21 -4.72
C LYS A 514 -27.80 95.86 -5.42
N PRO A 515 -28.64 94.97 -4.86
CA PRO A 515 -28.91 93.69 -5.49
C PRO A 515 -29.59 93.93 -6.85
N LEU A 516 -28.98 93.43 -7.92
CA LEU A 516 -29.66 93.27 -9.19
C LEU A 516 -30.79 92.26 -8.93
N HIS A 517 -32.06 92.68 -9.06
CA HIS A 517 -33.24 91.82 -8.91
C HIS A 517 -33.26 90.80 -10.06
N LEU A 518 -32.44 89.76 -9.97
CA LEU A 518 -32.66 88.50 -10.68
C LEU A 518 -33.61 87.69 -9.80
N SER A 519 -34.73 87.26 -10.36
CA SER A 519 -35.73 86.47 -9.63
C SER A 519 -35.04 85.24 -8.99
N PRO A 520 -35.23 84.96 -7.69
CA PRO A 520 -34.52 83.90 -6.96
C PRO A 520 -34.60 82.51 -7.61
N TRP A 521 -35.69 82.22 -8.32
CA TRP A 521 -35.91 80.95 -9.01
C TRP A 521 -35.04 80.79 -10.27
N THR A 522 -34.66 81.88 -10.97
CA THR A 522 -33.82 81.83 -12.20
C THR A 522 -32.45 81.23 -11.94
N VAL A 523 -31.90 81.45 -10.74
CA VAL A 523 -30.58 80.99 -10.32
C VAL A 523 -30.61 79.52 -9.89
N GLN A 524 -31.71 79.06 -9.26
CA GLN A 524 -31.88 77.66 -8.84
C GLN A 524 -32.13 76.73 -10.03
N VAL A 525 -32.90 77.18 -11.02
CA VAL A 525 -33.16 76.42 -12.26
C VAL A 525 -31.90 76.27 -13.12
N ARG A 526 -31.01 77.27 -13.15
CA ARG A 526 -29.77 77.25 -13.95
C ARG A 526 -28.68 76.33 -13.37
N ASN A 527 -28.72 76.03 -12.08
CA ASN A 527 -27.71 75.23 -11.36
C ASN A 527 -28.16 73.79 -11.03
N TRP A 528 -29.23 73.29 -11.66
CA TRP A 528 -29.73 71.94 -11.41
C TRP A 528 -28.76 70.86 -11.94
N PRO A 529 -28.47 69.76 -11.20
CA PRO A 529 -27.39 68.79 -11.46
C PRO A 529 -27.47 68.02 -12.81
N PRO A 530 -26.44 67.21 -13.17
CA PRO A 530 -26.17 66.63 -14.51
C PRO A 530 -27.25 65.74 -15.17
N SER A 531 -28.46 65.63 -14.62
CA SER A 531 -29.55 64.80 -15.17
C SER A 531 -30.26 65.41 -16.39
N TRP A 532 -29.76 66.52 -16.94
CA TRP A 532 -30.38 67.23 -18.07
C TRP A 532 -30.43 66.34 -19.31
N GLU A 533 -29.35 65.62 -19.62
CA GLU A 533 -29.31 64.70 -20.76
C GLU A 533 -30.35 63.59 -20.64
N SER A 534 -30.54 63.00 -19.45
CA SER A 534 -31.58 61.97 -19.25
C SER A 534 -32.99 62.53 -19.43
N LEU A 535 -33.25 63.75 -18.98
CA LEU A 535 -34.56 64.41 -19.14
C LEU A 535 -34.82 64.85 -20.57
N ASP A 536 -33.79 65.36 -21.26
CA ASP A 536 -33.85 65.71 -22.67
C ASP A 536 -34.09 64.47 -23.54
N LEU A 537 -33.50 63.32 -23.20
CA LEU A 537 -33.76 62.04 -23.85
C LEU A 537 -35.18 61.54 -23.59
N ILE A 538 -35.66 61.58 -22.34
CA ILE A 538 -37.06 61.22 -22.01
C ILE A 538 -38.02 62.09 -22.82
N TYR A 539 -37.79 63.41 -22.83
CA TYR A 539 -38.61 64.34 -23.59
C TYR A 539 -38.53 64.09 -25.11
N ARG A 540 -37.34 63.78 -25.63
CA ARG A 540 -37.17 63.40 -27.04
C ARG A 540 -37.92 62.11 -27.37
N ASN A 541 -37.87 61.10 -26.51
CA ASN A 541 -38.61 59.86 -26.68
C ASN A 541 -40.12 60.11 -26.68
N LEU A 542 -40.62 60.97 -25.78
CA LEU A 542 -42.02 61.40 -25.78
C LEU A 542 -42.44 62.04 -27.11
N GLN A 543 -41.57 62.85 -27.74
CA GLN A 543 -41.83 63.42 -29.07
C GLN A 543 -41.85 62.35 -30.18
N LEU A 544 -40.94 61.36 -30.12
CA LEU A 544 -40.82 60.31 -31.14
C LEU A 544 -41.98 59.30 -31.11
N MET A 545 -42.63 59.13 -29.97
CA MET A 545 -43.74 58.18 -29.82
C MET A 545 -45.02 58.57 -30.58
N ASN A 546 -45.13 59.81 -31.04
CA ASN A 546 -46.30 60.28 -31.77
C ASN A 546 -45.89 61.03 -33.04
N GLU A 547 -45.52 60.27 -34.09
CA GLU A 547 -45.04 60.81 -35.36
C GLU A 547 -46.07 61.65 -36.14
N MET A 548 -47.37 61.55 -35.81
CA MET A 548 -48.44 62.23 -36.55
C MET A 548 -49.03 63.47 -35.83
N ALA A 549 -48.84 63.64 -34.52
CA ALA A 549 -49.24 64.85 -33.79
C ALA A 549 -48.50 64.99 -32.45
N ALA A 550 -47.90 66.15 -32.15
CA ALA A 550 -47.29 66.38 -30.85
C ALA A 550 -48.35 66.38 -29.72
N PHE A 551 -48.05 65.74 -28.58
CA PHE A 551 -48.91 65.80 -27.40
C PHE A 551 -48.95 67.23 -26.86
N LYS A 552 -50.13 67.86 -26.87
CA LYS A 552 -50.31 69.24 -26.37
C LYS A 552 -50.48 69.31 -24.86
N SER A 553 -51.05 68.29 -24.24
CA SER A 553 -51.31 68.24 -22.79
C SER A 553 -50.93 66.88 -22.21
N LEU A 554 -50.04 66.90 -21.23
CA LEU A 554 -49.48 65.71 -20.57
C LEU A 554 -49.67 65.84 -19.06
N VAL A 555 -50.05 64.73 -18.42
CA VAL A 555 -50.03 64.63 -16.95
C VAL A 555 -48.87 63.75 -16.50
N VAL A 556 -48.20 64.15 -15.43
CA VAL A 556 -47.16 63.37 -14.76
C VAL A 556 -47.70 62.92 -13.41
N THR A 557 -47.76 61.62 -13.19
CA THR A 557 -48.26 61.02 -11.94
C THR A 557 -47.41 59.82 -11.54
N SER A 558 -47.65 59.24 -10.36
CA SER A 558 -46.91 58.11 -9.82
C SER A 558 -47.84 57.11 -9.12
N ALA A 559 -47.38 55.89 -8.85
CA ALA A 559 -48.19 54.91 -8.12
C ALA A 559 -48.36 55.32 -6.66
N VAL A 560 -47.26 55.68 -5.99
CA VAL A 560 -47.21 56.06 -4.58
C VAL A 560 -46.56 57.44 -4.39
N ALA A 561 -46.71 58.02 -3.20
CA ALA A 561 -46.10 59.31 -2.88
C ALA A 561 -44.57 59.21 -2.81
N GLY A 562 -43.87 60.25 -3.26
CA GLY A 562 -42.40 60.36 -3.14
C GLY A 562 -41.61 59.76 -4.30
N GLU A 563 -42.25 59.36 -5.40
CA GLU A 563 -41.56 58.78 -6.56
C GLU A 563 -40.89 59.80 -7.49
N GLY A 564 -41.00 61.11 -7.22
CA GLY A 564 -40.31 62.18 -7.96
C GLY A 564 -41.09 62.80 -9.12
N LYS A 565 -42.42 62.65 -9.15
CA LYS A 565 -43.37 63.22 -10.13
C LYS A 565 -43.13 64.70 -10.43
N SER A 566 -43.12 65.55 -9.41
CA SER A 566 -42.97 67.01 -9.51
C SER A 566 -41.61 67.42 -10.06
N THR A 567 -40.55 66.69 -9.67
CA THR A 567 -39.20 66.90 -10.19
C THR A 567 -39.10 66.51 -11.66
N LEU A 568 -39.73 65.41 -12.06
CA LEU A 568 -39.78 65.01 -13.47
C LEU A 568 -40.60 66.00 -14.30
N ALA A 569 -41.78 66.42 -13.83
CA ALA A 569 -42.64 67.39 -14.53
C ALA A 569 -41.91 68.72 -14.78
N LEU A 570 -41.24 69.24 -13.76
CA LEU A 570 -40.38 70.42 -13.89
C LEU A 570 -39.22 70.18 -14.85
N GLY A 571 -38.55 69.03 -14.75
CA GLY A 571 -37.44 68.66 -15.63
C GLY A 571 -37.85 68.62 -17.10
N LEU A 572 -38.98 67.99 -17.41
CA LEU A 572 -39.54 67.92 -18.76
C LEU A 572 -39.96 69.29 -19.28
N ALA A 573 -40.53 70.15 -18.43
CA ALA A 573 -40.88 71.52 -18.80
C ALA A 573 -39.64 72.33 -19.20
N LEU A 574 -38.55 72.17 -18.45
CA LEU A 574 -37.26 72.81 -18.74
C LEU A 574 -36.63 72.28 -20.03
N SER A 575 -36.70 70.98 -20.28
CA SER A 575 -36.23 70.36 -21.53
C SER A 575 -37.00 70.86 -22.75
N ALA A 576 -38.33 70.94 -22.65
CA ALA A 576 -39.20 71.43 -23.73
C ALA A 576 -38.95 72.92 -24.06
N ALA A 577 -38.79 73.77 -23.04
CA ALA A 577 -38.53 75.19 -23.25
C ALA A 577 -37.11 75.51 -23.77
N ARG A 578 -36.13 74.65 -23.48
CA ARG A 578 -34.81 74.72 -24.13
C ARG A 578 -34.89 74.45 -25.63
N LEU A 579 -35.90 73.71 -26.07
CA LEU A 579 -36.25 73.51 -27.47
C LEU A 579 -37.21 74.59 -28.01
N HIS A 580 -37.29 75.74 -27.32
CA HIS A 580 -38.09 76.91 -27.68
C HIS A 580 -39.60 76.66 -27.80
N GLN A 581 -40.12 75.61 -27.16
CA GLN A 581 -41.57 75.44 -26.99
C GLN A 581 -42.07 76.34 -25.88
N ARG A 582 -43.24 76.97 -26.06
CA ARG A 582 -43.94 77.67 -24.99
C ARG A 582 -44.63 76.64 -24.10
N VAL A 583 -44.11 76.48 -22.88
CA VAL A 583 -44.57 75.46 -21.93
C VAL A 583 -45.35 76.09 -20.79
N LEU A 584 -46.49 75.50 -20.43
CA LEU A 584 -47.21 75.80 -19.19
C LEU A 584 -47.11 74.61 -18.23
N LEU A 585 -46.48 74.80 -17.07
CA LEU A 585 -46.43 73.81 -15.99
C LEU A 585 -47.48 74.14 -14.93
N ILE A 586 -48.41 73.22 -14.66
CA ILE A 586 -49.53 73.41 -13.74
C ILE A 586 -49.39 72.44 -12.55
N ASP A 587 -49.40 72.97 -11.33
CA ASP A 587 -49.50 72.16 -10.11
C ASP A 587 -50.97 71.77 -9.88
N THR A 588 -51.31 70.51 -10.16
CA THR A 588 -52.66 69.96 -9.96
C THR A 588 -52.77 69.14 -8.67
N ASP A 589 -51.70 69.02 -7.90
CA ASP A 589 -51.72 68.43 -6.56
C ASP A 589 -52.24 69.46 -5.54
N LEU A 590 -53.55 69.76 -5.61
CA LEU A 590 -54.20 70.72 -4.73
C LEU A 590 -54.21 70.29 -3.25
N ARG A 591 -53.87 69.01 -2.95
CA ARG A 591 -53.79 68.48 -1.59
C ARG A 591 -52.42 68.68 -0.96
N ARG A 592 -51.36 68.44 -1.72
CA ARG A 592 -49.97 68.57 -1.24
C ARG A 592 -49.11 69.27 -2.31
N PRO A 593 -49.39 70.55 -2.61
CA PRO A 593 -48.71 71.25 -3.69
C PRO A 593 -47.23 71.42 -3.38
N SER A 594 -46.39 71.09 -4.34
CA SER A 594 -44.94 71.02 -4.14
C SER A 594 -44.14 71.89 -5.10
N LEU A 595 -44.71 72.29 -6.24
CA LEU A 595 -43.98 73.08 -7.24
C LEU A 595 -43.61 74.47 -6.70
N HIS A 596 -44.52 75.12 -5.97
CA HIS A 596 -44.23 76.43 -5.37
C HIS A 596 -43.09 76.37 -4.34
N GLN A 597 -42.94 75.23 -3.64
CA GLN A 597 -41.85 75.01 -2.67
C GLN A 597 -40.53 74.73 -3.37
N ILE A 598 -40.56 73.89 -4.41
CA ILE A 598 -39.37 73.55 -5.22
C ILE A 598 -38.80 74.79 -5.90
N LEU A 599 -39.67 75.70 -6.36
CA LEU A 599 -39.30 76.89 -7.13
C LEU A 599 -39.28 78.18 -6.31
N ASN A 600 -39.61 78.11 -5.01
CA ASN A 600 -39.70 79.26 -4.11
C ASN A 600 -40.60 80.39 -4.66
N LEU A 601 -41.82 80.03 -5.06
CA LEU A 601 -42.83 80.93 -5.64
C LEU A 601 -43.97 81.19 -4.64
N PRO A 602 -44.61 82.37 -4.67
CA PRO A 602 -45.83 82.61 -3.91
C PRO A 602 -46.97 81.69 -4.39
N ASN A 603 -47.81 81.24 -3.44
CA ASN A 603 -48.93 80.32 -3.70
C ASN A 603 -50.28 80.87 -3.20
N ASP A 604 -50.39 82.18 -3.02
CA ASP A 604 -51.61 82.85 -2.55
C ASP A 604 -52.73 82.83 -3.61
N TYR A 605 -52.35 82.80 -4.89
CA TYR A 605 -53.22 82.67 -6.05
C TYR A 605 -52.66 81.59 -6.98
N GLY A 606 -53.53 80.76 -7.53
CA GLY A 606 -53.17 79.64 -8.40
C GLY A 606 -54.38 78.93 -9.02
N LEU A 607 -54.22 77.67 -9.40
CA LEU A 607 -55.24 76.86 -10.06
C LEU A 607 -56.56 76.80 -9.26
N SER A 608 -56.50 76.57 -7.94
CA SER A 608 -57.69 76.50 -7.09
C SER A 608 -58.49 77.80 -7.10
N THR A 609 -57.82 78.95 -7.09
CA THR A 609 -58.49 80.26 -7.18
C THR A 609 -59.07 80.51 -8.57
N LEU A 610 -58.39 80.10 -9.64
CA LEU A 610 -58.89 80.24 -11.03
C LEU A 610 -60.12 79.37 -11.30
N LEU A 611 -60.21 78.21 -10.65
CA LEU A 611 -61.34 77.29 -10.76
C LEU A 611 -62.52 77.70 -9.87
N SER A 612 -62.27 78.39 -8.77
CA SER A 612 -63.31 78.81 -7.81
C SER A 612 -63.94 80.18 -8.12
N SER A 613 -63.30 81.03 -8.95
CA SER A 613 -63.79 82.37 -9.22
C SER A 613 -64.73 82.43 -10.44
N ASP A 614 -65.96 82.95 -10.25
CA ASP A 614 -66.91 83.29 -11.33
C ASP A 614 -66.50 84.56 -12.12
N ALA A 615 -65.53 85.32 -11.61
CA ALA A 615 -65.06 86.57 -12.21
C ALA A 615 -63.82 86.34 -13.09
N THR A 616 -63.71 87.06 -14.20
CA THR A 616 -62.52 87.17 -15.05
C THR A 616 -61.37 87.83 -14.29
N LEU A 617 -60.78 87.14 -13.32
CA LEU A 617 -59.44 87.47 -12.84
C LEU A 617 -58.52 87.40 -14.06
N PRO A 618 -57.74 88.45 -14.32
CA PRO A 618 -56.93 88.44 -15.51
C PRO A 618 -55.82 87.41 -15.29
N ILE A 619 -55.75 86.45 -16.23
CA ILE A 619 -54.92 85.24 -16.19
C ILE A 619 -53.45 85.55 -15.86
N HIS A 620 -52.98 86.77 -16.15
CA HIS A 620 -51.62 87.25 -15.88
C HIS A 620 -51.23 87.33 -14.39
N ASN A 621 -52.18 87.36 -13.44
CA ASN A 621 -51.85 87.41 -12.00
C ASN A 621 -51.60 86.02 -11.39
N ALA A 622 -52.16 84.97 -11.96
CA ALA A 622 -52.02 83.59 -11.45
C ALA A 622 -50.90 82.81 -12.16
N ILE A 623 -50.58 83.17 -13.40
CA ILE A 623 -49.48 82.59 -14.15
C ILE A 623 -48.19 83.38 -13.88
N GLN A 624 -47.18 82.71 -13.33
CA GLN A 624 -45.89 83.31 -13.04
C GLN A 624 -44.91 82.94 -14.15
N SER A 625 -44.41 83.95 -14.88
CA SER A 625 -43.48 83.72 -15.99
C SER A 625 -42.06 83.44 -15.48
N SER A 626 -41.53 82.31 -15.92
CA SER A 626 -40.29 81.71 -15.44
C SER A 626 -39.16 81.74 -16.50
N GLY A 627 -39.25 82.62 -17.49
CA GLY A 627 -38.25 82.79 -18.55
C GLY A 627 -38.91 83.03 -19.91
N SER A 628 -38.14 83.06 -21.00
CA SER A 628 -38.69 83.40 -22.33
C SER A 628 -39.70 82.38 -22.88
N TYR A 629 -39.80 81.17 -22.31
CA TYR A 629 -40.60 80.05 -22.86
C TYR A 629 -41.26 79.11 -21.82
N ILE A 630 -41.20 79.40 -20.51
CA ILE A 630 -41.90 78.60 -19.47
C ILE A 630 -42.74 79.51 -18.59
N ASP A 631 -44.00 79.15 -18.44
CA ASP A 631 -44.93 79.73 -17.50
C ASP A 631 -45.37 78.69 -16.48
N ILE A 632 -45.55 79.11 -15.23
CA ILE A 632 -45.91 78.22 -14.11
C ILE A 632 -47.22 78.69 -13.49
N LEU A 633 -48.15 77.76 -13.34
CA LEU A 633 -49.38 77.93 -12.59
C LEU A 633 -49.30 77.07 -11.32
N THR A 634 -49.13 77.72 -10.18
CA THR A 634 -49.12 77.04 -8.87
C THR A 634 -50.53 76.55 -8.51
N ALA A 635 -50.64 75.67 -7.51
CA ALA A 635 -51.91 75.07 -7.12
C ALA A 635 -52.87 76.09 -6.49
N GLY A 636 -52.35 77.13 -5.83
CA GLY A 636 -53.10 78.04 -4.99
C GLY A 636 -53.36 77.48 -3.58
N PRO A 637 -54.15 78.19 -2.75
CA PRO A 637 -54.56 77.71 -1.44
C PRO A 637 -55.35 76.39 -1.56
N GLN A 638 -55.17 75.51 -0.58
CA GLN A 638 -55.83 74.20 -0.56
C GLN A 638 -57.36 74.37 -0.49
N PRO A 639 -58.12 73.86 -1.47
CA PRO A 639 -59.59 73.95 -1.48
C PRO A 639 -60.23 72.87 -0.59
N GLU A 640 -61.51 73.06 -0.24
CA GLU A 640 -62.28 72.08 0.53
C GLU A 640 -62.47 70.75 -0.23
N ASP A 641 -62.79 70.81 -1.52
CA ASP A 641 -62.92 69.65 -2.39
C ASP A 641 -62.10 69.79 -3.70
N PRO A 642 -60.84 69.32 -3.70
CA PRO A 642 -59.99 69.28 -4.88
C PRO A 642 -60.58 68.55 -6.10
N ALA A 643 -61.26 67.43 -5.87
CA ALA A 643 -61.72 66.55 -6.95
C ALA A 643 -62.86 67.20 -7.74
N ASN A 644 -63.78 67.87 -7.04
CA ASN A 644 -64.88 68.60 -7.66
C ASN A 644 -64.38 69.80 -8.48
N LEU A 645 -63.37 70.54 -7.97
CA LEU A 645 -62.78 71.66 -8.72
C LEU A 645 -62.09 71.19 -10.00
N LEU A 646 -61.31 70.11 -9.94
CA LEU A 646 -60.61 69.56 -11.12
C LEU A 646 -61.56 68.97 -12.16
N SER A 647 -62.72 68.46 -11.76
CA SER A 647 -63.75 67.91 -12.66
C SER A 647 -64.75 68.96 -13.17
N SER A 648 -64.60 70.22 -12.76
CA SER A 648 -65.49 71.32 -13.14
C SER A 648 -65.44 71.61 -14.66
N GLN A 649 -66.54 72.16 -15.19
CA GLN A 649 -66.58 72.67 -16.56
C GLN A 649 -65.50 73.75 -16.81
N ARG A 650 -65.21 74.55 -15.77
CA ARG A 650 -64.21 75.61 -15.80
C ARG A 650 -62.80 75.06 -16.07
N MET A 651 -62.44 73.90 -15.51
CA MET A 651 -61.15 73.26 -15.79
C MET A 651 -61.02 72.91 -17.28
N ARG A 652 -62.08 72.37 -17.89
CA ARG A 652 -62.09 72.06 -19.34
C ARG A 652 -61.93 73.31 -20.20
N GLU A 653 -62.60 74.40 -19.84
CA GLU A 653 -62.48 75.69 -20.54
C GLU A 653 -61.07 76.28 -20.42
N LEU A 654 -60.48 76.24 -19.22
CA LEU A 654 -59.11 76.71 -18.99
C LEU A 654 -58.10 75.89 -19.80
N MET A 655 -58.21 74.56 -19.79
CA MET A 655 -57.34 73.68 -20.57
C MET A 655 -57.45 73.96 -22.07
N ALA A 656 -58.67 74.11 -22.61
CA ALA A 656 -58.87 74.46 -24.01
C ALA A 656 -58.27 75.85 -24.37
N GLY A 657 -58.35 76.81 -23.44
CA GLY A 657 -57.71 78.12 -23.60
C GLY A 657 -56.17 78.06 -23.55
N PHE A 658 -55.62 77.22 -22.67
CA PHE A 658 -54.16 77.01 -22.59
C PHE A 658 -53.62 76.31 -23.84
N GLU A 659 -54.34 75.34 -24.40
CA GLU A 659 -53.91 74.59 -25.60
C GLU A 659 -53.82 75.45 -26.88
N GLN A 660 -54.41 76.66 -26.86
CA GLN A 660 -54.28 77.65 -27.93
C GLN A 660 -53.03 78.52 -27.79
N ASN A 661 -52.55 78.73 -26.56
CA ASN A 661 -51.49 79.69 -26.25
C ASN A 661 -50.13 79.03 -25.98
N TYR A 662 -50.13 77.76 -25.58
CA TYR A 662 -48.94 76.99 -25.26
C TYR A 662 -48.78 75.81 -26.22
N ASP A 663 -47.53 75.48 -26.50
CA ASP A 663 -47.17 74.36 -27.38
C ASP A 663 -47.17 73.04 -26.59
N LEU A 664 -46.93 73.11 -25.27
CA LEU A 664 -47.00 71.99 -24.33
C LEU A 664 -47.55 72.43 -22.97
N ILE A 665 -48.48 71.66 -22.42
CA ILE A 665 -49.01 71.83 -21.07
C ILE A 665 -48.66 70.58 -20.26
N LEU A 666 -48.01 70.78 -19.10
CA LEU A 666 -47.61 69.72 -18.18
C LEU A 666 -48.35 69.87 -16.85
N LEU A 667 -49.09 68.83 -16.45
CA LEU A 667 -49.79 68.78 -15.17
C LEU A 667 -48.98 67.91 -14.20
N ASP A 668 -48.57 68.48 -13.06
CA ASP A 668 -48.06 67.71 -11.93
C ASP A 668 -49.25 67.24 -11.09
N ALA A 669 -49.55 65.94 -11.11
CA ALA A 669 -50.71 65.35 -10.47
C ALA A 669 -50.34 64.55 -9.21
N PRO A 670 -51.25 64.42 -8.23
CA PRO A 670 -51.01 63.58 -7.05
C PRO A 670 -50.78 62.09 -7.42
N PRO A 671 -50.31 61.23 -6.50
CA PRO A 671 -50.19 59.79 -6.74
C PRO A 671 -51.55 59.13 -7.01
N LEU A 672 -51.55 58.05 -7.79
CA LEU A 672 -52.75 57.30 -8.19
C LEU A 672 -53.36 56.49 -7.05
N LEU A 673 -52.53 55.76 -6.29
CA LEU A 673 -53.04 54.86 -5.26
C LEU A 673 -53.56 55.67 -4.07
N GLY A 674 -54.86 55.56 -3.84
CA GLY A 674 -55.56 56.19 -2.72
C GLY A 674 -56.14 57.59 -3.03
N MET A 675 -56.03 58.10 -4.27
CA MET A 675 -56.58 59.40 -4.65
C MET A 675 -57.26 59.36 -6.03
N VAL A 676 -58.38 60.08 -6.19
CA VAL A 676 -59.12 60.14 -7.47
C VAL A 676 -58.65 61.33 -8.33
N ASP A 677 -58.09 62.36 -7.70
CA ASP A 677 -57.67 63.62 -8.30
C ASP A 677 -56.72 63.42 -9.49
N ALA A 678 -55.79 62.46 -9.39
CA ALA A 678 -54.83 62.14 -10.45
C ALA A 678 -55.51 61.59 -11.71
N MET A 679 -56.55 60.76 -11.54
CA MET A 679 -57.35 60.23 -12.65
C MET A 679 -58.18 61.32 -13.32
N ILE A 680 -58.70 62.27 -12.54
CA ILE A 680 -59.46 63.41 -13.05
C ILE A 680 -58.54 64.34 -13.85
N ALA A 681 -57.38 64.72 -13.28
CA ALA A 681 -56.37 65.52 -13.98
C ALA A 681 -55.90 64.84 -15.28
N ALA A 682 -55.68 63.52 -15.23
CA ALA A 682 -55.30 62.73 -16.40
C ALA A 682 -56.38 62.70 -17.49
N SER A 683 -57.67 62.71 -17.13
CA SER A 683 -58.77 62.75 -18.09
C SER A 683 -58.88 64.07 -18.86
N CYS A 684 -58.26 65.14 -18.35
CA CYS A 684 -58.19 66.44 -18.99
C CYS A 684 -56.99 66.59 -19.94
N CYS A 685 -56.12 65.57 -20.04
CA CYS A 685 -54.90 65.60 -20.85
C CYS A 685 -54.94 64.55 -21.97
N THR A 686 -54.16 64.79 -23.02
CA THR A 686 -54.00 63.84 -24.15
C THR A 686 -53.16 62.61 -23.83
N GLY A 687 -52.35 62.64 -22.77
CA GLY A 687 -51.62 61.46 -22.34
C GLY A 687 -51.03 61.53 -20.93
N VAL A 688 -50.68 60.35 -20.41
CA VAL A 688 -50.20 60.13 -19.05
C VAL A 688 -48.77 59.61 -19.07
N VAL A 689 -47.90 60.23 -18.28
CA VAL A 689 -46.55 59.76 -17.98
C VAL A 689 -46.53 59.25 -16.54
N LEU A 690 -46.24 57.97 -16.37
CA LEU A 690 -46.14 57.34 -15.06
C LEU A 690 -44.69 57.38 -14.57
N VAL A 691 -44.46 57.86 -13.35
CA VAL A 691 -43.15 57.86 -12.70
C VAL A 691 -43.08 56.73 -11.69
N SER A 692 -42.05 55.90 -11.80
CA SER A 692 -41.83 54.76 -10.92
C SER A 692 -40.44 54.81 -10.31
N ARG A 693 -40.33 54.93 -8.98
CA ARG A 693 -39.03 55.01 -8.30
C ARG A 693 -38.48 53.63 -7.98
N VAL A 694 -37.35 53.29 -8.59
CA VAL A 694 -36.64 52.02 -8.38
C VAL A 694 -36.17 51.93 -6.92
N GLY A 695 -36.36 50.75 -6.31
CA GLY A 695 -36.03 50.44 -4.93
C GLY A 695 -37.03 50.97 -3.90
N MET A 696 -38.09 51.67 -4.32
CA MET A 696 -39.14 52.19 -3.42
C MET A 696 -40.52 51.60 -3.70
N VAL A 697 -40.92 51.50 -4.97
CA VAL A 697 -42.25 51.00 -5.34
C VAL A 697 -42.31 49.48 -5.34
N LYS A 698 -43.43 48.91 -4.87
CA LYS A 698 -43.65 47.45 -4.91
C LYS A 698 -44.27 47.01 -6.22
N LYS A 699 -44.01 45.76 -6.60
CA LYS A 699 -44.59 45.14 -7.81
C LYS A 699 -46.12 45.20 -7.78
N THR A 700 -46.70 44.87 -6.63
CA THR A 700 -48.15 44.92 -6.40
C THR A 700 -48.75 46.32 -6.53
N GLU A 701 -48.05 47.37 -6.09
CA GLU A 701 -48.48 48.77 -6.19
C GLU A 701 -48.48 49.25 -7.65
N LEU A 702 -47.45 48.90 -8.42
CA LEU A 702 -47.39 49.22 -9.84
C LEU A 702 -48.50 48.54 -10.65
N VAL A 703 -48.79 47.26 -10.39
CA VAL A 703 -49.87 46.53 -11.06
C VAL A 703 -51.22 47.21 -10.80
N GLN A 704 -51.47 47.67 -9.57
CA GLN A 704 -52.68 48.41 -9.22
C GLN A 704 -52.76 49.76 -9.93
N ALA A 705 -51.65 50.52 -9.98
CA ALA A 705 -51.57 51.79 -10.69
C ALA A 705 -51.83 51.61 -12.20
N ASN A 706 -51.26 50.56 -12.81
CA ASN A 706 -51.54 50.21 -14.21
C ASN A 706 -53.02 49.97 -14.45
N ALA A 707 -53.65 49.17 -13.58
CA ALA A 707 -55.06 48.80 -13.71
C ALA A 707 -55.98 50.03 -13.66
N MET A 708 -55.64 51.05 -12.84
CA MET A 708 -56.37 52.32 -12.81
C MET A 708 -56.20 53.11 -14.10
N LEU A 709 -54.99 53.14 -14.66
CA LEU A 709 -54.67 53.91 -15.85
C LEU A 709 -55.08 53.27 -17.19
N ARG A 710 -55.43 51.97 -17.22
CA ARG A 710 -55.80 51.23 -18.45
C ARG A 710 -56.87 51.90 -19.34
N LYS A 711 -57.72 52.76 -18.77
CA LYS A 711 -58.79 53.48 -19.50
C LYS A 711 -58.32 54.81 -20.11
N LEU A 712 -57.08 55.20 -19.85
CA LEU A 712 -56.47 56.45 -20.29
C LEU A 712 -55.30 56.17 -21.24
N ASN A 713 -54.87 57.19 -21.98
CA ASN A 713 -53.75 57.08 -22.90
C ASN A 713 -52.41 57.18 -22.13
N VAL A 714 -51.92 56.06 -21.61
CA VAL A 714 -50.61 56.04 -20.94
C VAL A 714 -49.50 55.94 -21.97
N ILE A 715 -48.68 56.97 -22.06
CA ILE A 715 -47.61 57.08 -23.05
C ILE A 715 -46.46 56.17 -22.66
N GLY A 716 -46.12 56.12 -21.38
CA GLY A 716 -45.07 55.23 -20.90
C GLY A 716 -44.67 55.49 -19.45
N VAL A 717 -43.67 54.74 -19.02
CA VAL A 717 -43.14 54.77 -17.65
C VAL A 717 -41.75 55.42 -17.65
N VAL A 718 -41.46 56.23 -16.65
CA VAL A 718 -40.11 56.76 -16.37
C VAL A 718 -39.59 56.12 -15.09
N ALA A 719 -38.44 55.44 -15.19
CA ALA A 719 -37.78 54.83 -14.05
C ALA A 719 -36.93 55.88 -13.32
N ASN A 720 -37.34 56.26 -12.11
CA ASN A 720 -36.64 57.26 -11.31
C ASN A 720 -35.73 56.63 -10.25
N GLY A 721 -34.58 57.24 -9.98
CA GLY A 721 -33.68 56.83 -8.89
C GLY A 721 -32.89 55.57 -9.19
N VAL A 722 -32.50 55.34 -10.45
CA VAL A 722 -31.71 54.17 -10.83
C VAL A 722 -30.26 54.34 -10.33
N SER A 723 -29.83 53.44 -9.44
CA SER A 723 -28.54 53.50 -8.75
C SER A 723 -27.35 52.99 -9.58
N ASN A 724 -27.60 52.19 -10.62
CA ASN A 724 -26.60 51.66 -11.55
C ASN A 724 -26.99 51.98 -13.00
N VAL A 725 -26.68 53.18 -13.49
CA VAL A 725 -26.68 53.49 -14.94
C VAL A 725 -25.41 52.91 -15.59
N SER A 726 -25.06 51.67 -15.23
CA SER A 726 -23.80 51.02 -15.60
C SER A 726 -23.89 50.22 -16.90
N TYR A 727 -25.09 50.12 -17.49
CA TYR A 727 -25.30 49.68 -18.86
C TYR A 727 -25.80 50.88 -19.67
N GLY A 728 -24.96 51.40 -20.58
CA GLY A 728 -25.37 52.28 -21.67
C GLY A 728 -24.94 53.74 -21.62
N TYR A 729 -25.02 54.44 -20.48
CA TYR A 729 -24.88 55.92 -20.47
C TYR A 729 -23.84 56.54 -19.50
N GLY A 730 -23.38 55.80 -18.47
CA GLY A 730 -22.45 56.36 -17.47
C GLY A 730 -21.01 56.61 -17.92
N ALA A 731 -20.60 56.12 -19.11
CA ALA A 731 -19.22 56.22 -19.59
C ALA A 731 -18.87 57.63 -20.11
N TYR A 732 -19.81 58.34 -20.75
CA TYR A 732 -19.55 59.65 -21.37
C TYR A 732 -19.56 60.82 -20.37
N SER A 733 -20.40 60.77 -19.34
CA SER A 733 -20.52 61.86 -18.36
C SER A 733 -19.38 61.94 -17.33
N ARG A 734 -18.62 60.85 -17.13
CA ARG A 734 -17.45 60.83 -16.26
C ARG A 734 -16.24 61.56 -16.84
N GLU A 735 -16.11 61.65 -18.17
CA GLU A 735 -14.97 62.32 -18.80
C GLU A 735 -15.05 63.85 -18.69
N GLN A 736 -16.23 64.46 -18.87
CA GLN A 736 -16.36 65.92 -18.81
C GLN A 736 -16.31 66.50 -17.38
N GLY A 737 -16.70 65.71 -16.37
CA GLY A 737 -16.61 66.13 -14.96
C GLY A 737 -15.17 66.21 -14.41
N VAL A 738 -14.20 65.56 -15.08
CA VAL A 738 -12.79 65.58 -14.66
C VAL A 738 -12.05 66.81 -15.19
N GLU A 739 -12.49 67.40 -16.31
CA GLU A 739 -11.86 68.60 -16.87
C GLU A 739 -12.15 69.87 -16.05
N LEU A 740 -13.35 70.01 -15.47
CA LEU A 740 -13.70 71.19 -14.67
C LEU A 740 -12.97 71.25 -13.32
N LYS A 741 -12.48 70.12 -12.78
CA LYS A 741 -11.66 70.11 -11.55
C LYS A 741 -10.18 70.45 -11.79
N LYS A 742 -9.69 70.37 -13.04
CA LYS A 742 -8.29 70.73 -13.36
C LYS A 742 -8.08 72.22 -13.64
N VAL A 743 -9.13 72.98 -13.91
CA VAL A 743 -9.02 74.41 -14.27
C VAL A 743 -9.06 75.36 -13.06
N TRP A 744 -9.52 74.90 -11.88
CA TRP A 744 -9.64 75.73 -10.67
C TRP A 744 -8.96 75.12 -9.43
N GLY A 745 -7.75 74.61 -9.61
CA GLY A 745 -6.96 74.01 -8.53
C GLY A 745 -5.49 74.32 -8.66
N ASN A 746 -5.14 75.60 -8.71
CA ASN A 746 -3.81 76.13 -8.33
C ASN A 746 -3.98 77.61 -8.00
N GLY A 747 -4.06 77.89 -6.70
CA GLY A 747 -4.14 79.21 -6.08
C GLY A 747 -4.01 79.06 -4.59
#